data_AF-A0A822J3L3-F1
#
_entry.id   AF-A0A822J3L3-F1
#
_cell.length_a   1.000
_cell.length_b   1.000
_cell.length_c   1.000
_cell.angle_alpha   90.00
_cell.angle_beta   90.00
_cell.angle_gamma   90.00
#
_symmetry.space_group_name_H-M   'P 1'
#
loop_
_entity.id
_entity.type
_entity.pdbx_description
1 polymer ?
#
loop_
_entity_poly.entity_id
_entity_poly.type
_entity_poly.pdbx_seq_one_letter_code
_entity_poly.pdbx_strand_id
1 'polypeptide(L)'
;MKDNKIDKIPLVRKEIVNAVSNENLAIFIGAGVSRIIGCMGWDQLAQNLVNRCFLTKRKDGSSCINFKEKDTLSRYNDHKKTITICHHILKQNDFEDIFYDELKKSLEADQELLKSQNIYSEIIGLHGLNITTNADQHFDGKFNPPQIVYKHEDFKPSNIDRTKLYHIHGSILEKKSLIFTVSEYIQRYNNHPQQENLFKDFLEEIFRNYVVLFVGYGMAEFELLDFLITKFDPNKGEKLKHFILLPFYKGEENILEFEQYYYNSMGISVVGYEIDERGYGQLYEVIKRWNSEINQTSAYLYDSYQEIEDAANIYNKERADRIFQIIKNDKPQENYFFKKLASSNNPFPWLKPLIEKEYFNPRSIILNWNILGYLENVAIQNATKPSDEITGLLLDIINSISNYRNETSERSENYRTDWFMIKIIFLLPIEKITKEHIEFIGTALKSKWNKTIVSAEISRLILPKLTDNEAIELILKLMDVILGYQKINEETTDKYISVMDEHWLNEVLKNYTEAIAELCGIEAADIALNKIIAITNEDKFQFWIPAIEDHIQTGFPEQYECQLVHFVRDIFELSKPDQIKEKIKDLLIKEHPIFKRIVLHIINYHYKYLNELFWNWKSNPLDEVTLKHELYELLKANCSSFSKEQIKKVLVWIESKTYYISNETKDNEEISEKKLAYRKKEWLSALLETKDPDVISSFEKYQEINPAELDHPGFDTWIESWTGTISPIENVELLNKSNEDIVEYINNYKEEEEGWKKPSKEGLSESLRNCVSENPEKFANDMMPFLRVQRLYQHALLWGLSEAWRAMKDFPWESILNFMSRIVESDDFWSENYREGSYNYRNWIISQIADLIGDGIKNDKHAFDAKLLPQAEKILLLLAEKTESDLSLMNDLVTSVLNSSKGKIFSAIVNYSFRYAQLLKSDQEERWIEAIKGDFDKRLDRKIEPSLEFSVILGEYLKYLFYLDKKWVINNINRIFLKDDDIHWKASFTGYLFYSSTVHKDIYFLLRENGHYIKALQTEFSDVHITERLVQHICIGYIEDWEKLDDSASLIFKIITNRNINHLSAIVSYFGMLPDKLTDKIKTKIKPIWKVLFELLMQSEGNLEYQKTISNLSKWLSLIDEIDEQILEWLKLSAKYIEADFNTDFFVESLLKHAAKTPEKVGEIYLEMLNEGTYPYNEIENIQEIVRILYDHGQKESADRICNLYGAKDFDFLKTIFENHKNEDS
;
A
#
# COMPACT_ATOMS: atom_id res chain seq x y z
N MET A 1 -54.29 8.25 -9.33
CA MET A 1 -55.08 7.82 -8.14
C MET A 1 -54.72 6.38 -7.79
N LYS A 2 -53.61 6.17 -7.08
CA LYS A 2 -53.22 4.89 -6.43
C LYS A 2 -52.06 5.09 -5.43
N ASP A 3 -51.97 6.27 -4.83
CA ASP A 3 -50.77 6.76 -4.10
C ASP A 3 -51.00 7.01 -2.60
N ASN A 4 -52.10 6.49 -2.02
CA ASN A 4 -52.38 6.64 -0.59
C ASN A 4 -51.79 5.49 0.24
N LYS A 5 -50.59 5.02 -0.09
CA LYS A 5 -49.90 4.02 0.72
C LYS A 5 -49.06 4.74 1.77
N ILE A 6 -49.23 4.38 3.04
CA ILE A 6 -48.39 4.88 4.13
C ILE A 6 -47.15 3.98 4.19
N ASP A 7 -46.01 4.50 3.72
CA ASP A 7 -44.72 3.83 3.80
C ASP A 7 -43.93 4.31 5.03
N LYS A 8 -43.07 3.45 5.58
CA LYS A 8 -42.14 3.84 6.68
C LYS A 8 -41.28 5.05 6.34
N ILE A 9 -40.81 5.10 5.11
CA ILE A 9 -40.10 6.23 4.54
C ILE A 9 -40.70 6.47 3.16
N PRO A 10 -41.51 7.54 2.98
CA PRO A 10 -42.07 7.87 1.68
C PRO A 10 -40.97 8.30 0.70
N LEU A 11 -41.18 8.09 -0.59
CA LEU A 11 -40.27 8.59 -1.63
C LEU A 11 -40.31 10.12 -1.72
N VAL A 12 -39.15 10.73 -2.02
CA VAL A 12 -39.08 12.17 -2.31
C VAL A 12 -39.84 12.46 -3.61
N ARG A 13 -40.69 13.50 -3.60
CA ARG A 13 -41.40 13.92 -4.81
C ARG A 13 -40.42 14.62 -5.78
N LYS A 14 -40.51 14.33 -7.07
CA LYS A 14 -39.61 14.90 -8.10
C LYS A 14 -39.65 16.43 -8.11
N GLU A 15 -40.79 17.01 -7.78
CA GLU A 15 -40.99 18.45 -7.64
C GLU A 15 -40.09 19.07 -6.56
N ILE A 16 -39.80 18.34 -5.47
CA ILE A 16 -38.90 18.78 -4.41
C ILE A 16 -37.44 18.73 -4.91
N VAL A 17 -37.03 17.63 -5.56
CA VAL A 17 -35.68 17.49 -6.13
C VAL A 17 -35.40 18.55 -7.20
N ASN A 18 -36.38 18.80 -8.06
CA ASN A 18 -36.32 19.85 -9.07
C ASN A 18 -36.26 21.23 -8.42
N ALA A 19 -36.97 21.46 -7.31
CA ALA A 19 -36.93 22.73 -6.60
C ALA A 19 -35.56 23.02 -5.97
N VAL A 20 -34.88 22.00 -5.46
CA VAL A 20 -33.48 22.10 -5.00
C VAL A 20 -32.57 22.50 -6.15
N SER A 21 -32.66 21.79 -7.28
CA SER A 21 -31.84 22.04 -8.47
C SER A 21 -32.08 23.43 -9.09
N ASN A 22 -33.26 24.01 -8.89
CA ASN A 22 -33.63 25.35 -9.36
C ASN A 22 -33.49 26.45 -8.29
N GLU A 23 -32.87 26.14 -7.15
CA GLU A 23 -32.67 27.05 -6.02
C GLU A 23 -33.97 27.68 -5.45
N ASN A 24 -35.11 27.00 -5.58
CA ASN A 24 -36.43 27.52 -5.20
C ASN A 24 -37.22 26.63 -4.23
N LEU A 25 -36.54 25.73 -3.50
CA LEU A 25 -37.13 25.03 -2.35
C LEU A 25 -37.08 25.92 -1.10
N ALA A 26 -38.19 26.03 -0.37
CA ALA A 26 -38.25 26.63 0.97
C ALA A 26 -38.79 25.61 1.97
N ILE A 27 -38.15 25.52 3.14
CA ILE A 27 -38.47 24.54 4.18
C ILE A 27 -39.01 25.30 5.39
N PHE A 28 -40.28 25.07 5.71
CA PHE A 28 -40.93 25.63 6.90
C PHE A 28 -40.87 24.63 8.05
N ILE A 29 -40.19 25.03 9.12
CA ILE A 29 -39.83 24.18 10.24
C ILE A 29 -40.65 24.60 11.45
N GLY A 30 -41.50 23.68 11.92
CA GLY A 30 -42.37 23.91 13.08
C GLY A 30 -41.82 23.28 14.35
N ALA A 31 -42.54 23.51 15.46
CA ALA A 31 -42.14 23.05 16.79
C ALA A 31 -42.06 21.51 16.91
N GLY A 32 -42.71 20.77 16.00
CA GLY A 32 -42.57 19.32 15.93
C GLY A 32 -41.14 18.86 15.67
N VAL A 33 -40.32 19.66 14.99
CA VAL A 33 -38.88 19.39 14.78
C VAL A 33 -38.09 19.53 16.08
N SER A 34 -38.30 20.62 16.83
CA SER A 34 -37.64 20.81 18.14
C SER A 34 -38.05 19.73 19.15
N ARG A 35 -39.26 19.18 19.04
CA ARG A 35 -39.71 18.05 19.88
C ARG A 35 -38.93 16.76 19.62
N ILE A 36 -38.43 16.54 18.40
CA ILE A 36 -37.59 15.35 18.09
C ILE A 36 -36.32 15.34 18.93
N ILE A 37 -35.78 16.52 19.24
CA ILE A 37 -34.58 16.66 20.08
C ILE A 37 -34.93 16.93 21.56
N GLY A 38 -36.17 16.72 21.97
CA GLY A 38 -36.60 16.77 23.38
C GLY A 38 -37.12 18.13 23.88
N CYS A 39 -37.25 19.15 23.02
CA CYS A 39 -37.90 20.40 23.43
C CYS A 39 -39.38 20.17 23.74
N MET A 40 -39.92 20.97 24.65
CA MET A 40 -41.32 20.90 25.05
C MET A 40 -42.22 21.54 23.98
N GLY A 41 -43.38 20.93 23.75
CA GLY A 41 -44.45 21.50 22.95
C GLY A 41 -45.25 22.57 23.71
N TRP A 42 -46.16 23.22 22.97
CA TRP A 42 -47.05 24.25 23.48
C TRP A 42 -47.90 23.79 24.68
N ASP A 43 -48.31 22.52 24.69
CA ASP A 43 -49.08 21.89 25.74
C ASP A 43 -48.30 21.77 27.06
N GLN A 44 -47.06 21.27 27.01
CA GLN A 44 -46.21 21.16 28.20
C GLN A 44 -45.83 22.55 28.73
N LEU A 45 -45.46 23.49 27.87
CA LEU A 45 -45.12 24.86 28.27
C LEU A 45 -46.31 25.55 28.95
N ALA A 46 -47.52 25.46 28.38
CA ALA A 46 -48.72 26.02 28.98
C ALA A 46 -48.98 25.45 30.38
N GLN A 47 -48.86 24.13 30.54
CA GLN A 47 -49.08 23.47 31.83
C GLN A 47 -48.03 23.88 32.87
N ASN A 48 -46.76 23.98 32.46
CA ASN A 48 -45.68 24.43 33.34
C ASN A 48 -45.86 25.89 33.76
N LEU A 49 -46.21 26.78 32.83
CA LEU A 49 -46.46 28.19 33.15
C LEU A 49 -47.64 28.37 34.11
N VAL A 50 -48.73 27.60 33.95
CA VAL A 50 -49.84 27.60 34.91
C VAL A 50 -49.36 27.16 36.30
N ASN A 51 -48.51 26.12 36.36
CA ASN A 51 -47.89 25.70 37.62
C ASN A 51 -46.97 26.78 38.22
N ARG A 52 -46.17 27.47 37.40
CA ARG A 52 -45.32 28.59 37.85
C ARG A 52 -46.16 29.72 38.43
N CYS A 53 -47.23 30.14 37.76
CA CYS A 53 -48.16 31.14 38.29
C CYS A 53 -48.76 30.74 39.66
N PHE A 54 -49.04 29.45 39.88
CA PHE A 54 -49.58 28.98 41.16
C PHE A 54 -48.54 28.95 42.28
N LEU A 55 -47.30 28.60 41.97
CA LEU A 55 -46.21 28.48 42.95
C LEU A 55 -45.58 29.82 43.32
N THR A 56 -45.55 30.79 42.39
CA THR A 56 -44.97 32.12 42.61
C THR A 56 -45.79 32.92 43.63
N LYS A 57 -45.10 33.49 44.63
CA LYS A 57 -45.69 34.27 45.72
C LYS A 57 -45.51 35.77 45.50
N ARG A 58 -46.58 36.54 45.69
CA ARG A 58 -46.60 38.01 45.72
C ARG A 58 -45.97 38.53 47.01
N LYS A 59 -45.73 39.84 47.08
CA LYS A 59 -45.17 40.53 48.26
C LYS A 59 -45.99 40.35 49.54
N ASP A 60 -47.28 40.04 49.42
CA ASP A 60 -48.22 39.78 50.54
C ASP A 60 -48.31 38.30 50.95
N GLY A 61 -47.51 37.41 50.34
CA GLY A 61 -47.51 35.96 50.60
C GLY A 61 -48.60 35.16 49.88
N SER A 62 -49.51 35.81 49.15
CA SER A 62 -50.49 35.13 48.30
C SER A 62 -49.85 34.62 46.99
N SER A 63 -50.37 33.53 46.43
CA SER A 63 -49.92 33.06 45.10
C SER A 63 -50.44 33.97 43.98
N CYS A 64 -49.75 34.03 42.83
CA CYS A 64 -50.25 34.83 41.70
C CYS A 64 -51.62 34.36 41.20
N ILE A 65 -51.91 33.05 41.31
CA ILE A 65 -53.24 32.45 41.12
C ILE A 65 -53.58 31.46 42.25
N ASN A 66 -54.87 31.22 42.51
CA ASN A 66 -55.36 30.21 43.45
C ASN A 66 -55.57 28.83 42.78
N PHE A 67 -55.91 27.82 43.59
CA PHE A 67 -56.07 26.45 43.10
C PHE A 67 -57.20 26.30 42.06
N LYS A 68 -58.32 27.01 42.24
CA LYS A 68 -59.45 26.99 41.29
C LYS A 68 -59.03 27.58 39.93
N GLU A 69 -58.30 28.68 39.95
CA GLU A 69 -57.73 29.31 38.74
C GLU A 69 -56.73 28.38 38.05
N LYS A 70 -55.84 27.73 38.81
CA LYS A 70 -54.92 26.71 38.28
C LYS A 70 -55.66 25.58 37.56
N ASP A 71 -56.64 24.95 38.22
CA ASP A 71 -57.43 23.86 37.65
C ASP A 71 -58.24 24.31 36.42
N THR A 72 -58.74 25.55 36.42
CA THR A 72 -59.45 26.13 35.27
C THR A 72 -58.53 26.33 34.08
N LEU A 73 -57.37 26.98 34.28
CA LEU A 73 -56.40 27.26 33.21
C LEU A 73 -55.78 25.97 32.66
N SER A 74 -55.59 24.95 33.51
CA SER A 74 -55.04 23.65 33.08
C SER A 74 -56.00 22.85 32.19
N ARG A 75 -57.29 23.20 32.15
CA ARG A 75 -58.31 22.54 31.31
C ARG A 75 -58.54 23.24 29.97
N TYR A 76 -57.86 24.35 29.70
CA TYR A 76 -57.96 25.00 28.39
C TYR A 76 -57.21 24.20 27.33
N ASN A 77 -57.92 23.81 26.28
CA ASN A 77 -57.33 23.16 25.10
C ASN A 77 -56.57 24.16 24.21
N ASP A 78 -56.81 25.47 24.36
CA ASP A 78 -56.07 26.53 23.67
C ASP A 78 -54.84 26.92 24.48
N HIS A 79 -53.72 26.26 24.15
CA HIS A 79 -52.45 26.46 24.84
C HIS A 79 -51.86 27.87 24.60
N LYS A 80 -52.01 28.45 23.40
CA LYS A 80 -51.56 29.82 23.09
C LYS A 80 -52.27 30.86 23.98
N LYS A 81 -53.58 30.70 24.15
CA LYS A 81 -54.37 31.53 25.07
C LYS A 81 -53.90 31.38 26.51
N THR A 82 -53.67 30.15 26.96
CA THR A 82 -53.18 29.89 28.32
C THR A 82 -51.82 30.54 28.56
N ILE A 83 -50.87 30.41 27.63
CA ILE A 83 -49.54 31.04 27.69
C ILE A 83 -49.67 32.56 27.73
N THR A 84 -50.52 33.14 26.88
CA THR A 84 -50.80 34.60 26.88
C THR A 84 -51.33 35.08 28.22
N ILE A 85 -52.26 34.33 28.84
CA ILE A 85 -52.82 34.65 30.17
C ILE A 85 -51.73 34.55 31.24
N CYS A 86 -50.94 33.48 31.25
CA CYS A 86 -49.84 33.30 32.20
C CYS A 86 -48.79 34.41 32.10
N HIS A 87 -48.43 34.83 30.88
CA HIS A 87 -47.53 35.96 30.64
C HIS A 87 -48.08 37.25 31.25
N HIS A 88 -49.36 37.58 31.01
CA HIS A 88 -49.99 38.77 31.60
C HIS A 88 -50.05 38.71 33.12
N ILE A 89 -50.39 37.55 33.70
CA ILE A 89 -50.42 37.35 35.16
C ILE A 89 -49.04 37.60 35.75
N LEU A 90 -47.99 37.00 35.19
CA LEU A 90 -46.63 37.17 35.70
C LEU A 90 -46.14 38.62 35.52
N LYS A 91 -46.41 39.23 34.37
CA LYS A 91 -46.02 40.61 34.05
C LYS A 91 -46.68 41.65 34.96
N GLN A 92 -47.98 41.54 35.20
CA GLN A 92 -48.72 42.46 36.09
C GLN A 92 -48.28 42.36 37.57
N ASN A 93 -47.59 41.28 37.93
CA ASN A 93 -47.08 41.04 39.29
C ASN A 93 -45.56 41.28 39.39
N ASP A 94 -44.93 41.94 38.41
CA ASP A 94 -43.48 42.18 38.34
C ASP A 94 -42.61 40.91 38.31
N PHE A 95 -43.15 39.79 37.77
CA PHE A 95 -42.48 38.49 37.67
C PHE A 95 -42.28 38.03 36.22
N GLU A 96 -42.15 38.97 35.28
CA GLU A 96 -42.00 38.66 33.84
C GLU A 96 -40.77 37.77 33.56
N ASP A 97 -39.69 37.86 34.34
CA ASP A 97 -38.52 36.98 34.19
C ASP A 97 -38.83 35.50 34.44
N ILE A 98 -39.80 35.18 35.31
CA ILE A 98 -40.22 33.78 35.56
C ILE A 98 -40.82 33.15 34.30
N PHE A 99 -41.52 33.94 33.49
CA PHE A 99 -42.06 33.48 32.22
C PHE A 99 -40.92 33.10 31.27
N TYR A 100 -39.93 33.99 31.12
CA TYR A 100 -38.78 33.76 30.25
C TYR A 100 -37.88 32.62 30.73
N ASP A 101 -37.73 32.42 32.03
CA ASP A 101 -37.01 31.28 32.59
C ASP A 101 -37.69 29.96 32.21
N GLU A 102 -39.01 29.89 32.31
CA GLU A 102 -39.76 28.69 31.95
C GLU A 102 -39.79 28.46 30.44
N LEU A 103 -39.94 29.53 29.65
CA LEU A 103 -39.81 29.48 28.20
C LEU A 103 -38.43 28.96 27.80
N LYS A 104 -37.35 29.48 28.38
CA LYS A 104 -35.99 29.02 28.09
C LYS A 104 -35.81 27.53 28.38
N LYS A 105 -36.30 27.05 29.53
CA LYS A 105 -36.27 25.62 29.88
C LYS A 105 -37.06 24.76 28.90
N SER A 106 -38.19 25.25 28.42
CA SER A 106 -39.02 24.52 27.45
C SER A 106 -38.32 24.33 26.09
N LEU A 107 -37.36 25.20 25.78
CA LEU A 107 -36.56 25.17 24.55
C LEU A 107 -35.24 24.40 24.73
N GLU A 108 -34.94 23.87 25.93
CA GLU A 108 -33.75 23.03 26.14
C GLU A 108 -33.95 21.67 25.45
N ALA A 109 -32.90 21.21 24.78
CA ALA A 109 -32.90 19.91 24.11
C ALA A 109 -32.24 18.84 24.98
N ASP A 110 -32.66 17.60 24.77
CA ASP A 110 -32.02 16.42 25.32
C ASP A 110 -30.67 16.20 24.63
N GLN A 111 -29.60 16.12 25.42
CA GLN A 111 -28.23 16.02 24.91
C GLN A 111 -27.93 14.67 24.23
N GLU A 112 -28.60 13.58 24.63
CA GLU A 112 -28.46 12.28 23.99
C GLU A 112 -29.19 12.25 22.65
N LEU A 113 -30.39 12.87 22.57
CA LEU A 113 -31.11 13.02 21.31
C LEU A 113 -30.38 13.95 20.32
N LEU A 114 -29.79 15.05 20.79
CA LEU A 114 -28.95 15.92 19.97
C LEU A 114 -27.71 15.22 19.40
N LYS A 115 -27.18 14.21 20.08
CA LYS A 115 -26.05 13.42 19.57
C LYS A 115 -26.49 12.32 18.61
N SER A 116 -27.61 11.65 18.91
CA SER A 116 -28.06 10.46 18.18
C SER A 116 -28.99 10.75 16.99
N GLN A 117 -29.77 11.84 17.03
CA GLN A 117 -30.85 12.14 16.08
C GLN A 117 -30.97 13.65 15.81
N ASN A 118 -29.87 14.33 15.51
CA ASN A 118 -29.89 15.76 15.19
C ASN A 118 -30.51 16.02 13.81
N ILE A 119 -31.84 16.12 13.78
CA ILE A 119 -32.63 16.37 12.58
C ILE A 119 -32.24 17.65 11.84
N TYR A 120 -31.72 18.68 12.53
CA TYR A 120 -31.26 19.91 11.88
C TYR A 120 -30.06 19.69 10.96
N SER A 121 -29.22 18.67 11.24
CA SER A 121 -28.12 18.28 10.35
C SER A 121 -28.62 17.64 9.06
N GLU A 122 -29.79 17.01 9.09
CA GLU A 122 -30.39 16.40 7.91
C GLU A 122 -31.21 17.42 7.12
N ILE A 123 -31.93 18.33 7.80
CA ILE A 123 -32.72 19.38 7.15
C ILE A 123 -31.84 20.32 6.33
N ILE A 124 -30.68 20.74 6.86
CA ILE A 124 -29.78 21.64 6.13
C ILE A 124 -29.28 21.01 4.83
N GLY A 125 -29.08 19.69 4.81
CA GLY A 125 -28.66 18.92 3.63
C GLY A 125 -29.74 18.75 2.55
N LEU A 126 -30.97 19.21 2.81
CA LEU A 126 -32.01 19.31 1.77
C LEU A 126 -31.80 20.54 0.86
N HIS A 127 -30.86 21.43 1.19
CA HIS A 127 -30.45 22.58 0.37
C HIS A 127 -31.57 23.58 0.02
N GLY A 128 -32.60 23.64 0.85
CA GLY A 128 -33.68 24.63 0.75
C GLY A 128 -33.42 25.89 1.58
N LEU A 129 -34.16 26.96 1.26
CA LEU A 129 -34.27 28.15 2.10
C LEU A 129 -34.93 27.79 3.44
N ASN A 130 -34.24 28.02 4.55
CA ASN A 130 -34.70 27.57 5.87
C ASN A 130 -35.50 28.65 6.60
N ILE A 131 -36.76 28.35 6.91
CA ILE A 131 -37.68 29.24 7.61
C ILE A 131 -38.23 28.50 8.83
N THR A 132 -38.08 29.05 10.02
CA THR A 132 -38.49 28.41 11.27
C THR A 132 -39.42 29.30 12.07
N THR A 133 -40.42 28.69 12.69
CA THR A 133 -41.29 29.33 13.69
C THR A 133 -40.79 29.08 15.12
N ASN A 134 -39.73 28.27 15.25
CA ASN A 134 -39.16 27.91 16.52
C ASN A 134 -38.29 29.04 17.08
N ALA A 135 -38.43 29.29 18.38
CA ALA A 135 -37.67 30.30 19.10
C ALA A 135 -36.32 29.78 19.66
N ASP A 136 -36.10 28.45 19.62
CA ASP A 136 -34.85 27.84 20.07
C ASP A 136 -33.66 28.14 19.12
N GLN A 137 -32.46 27.83 19.58
CA GLN A 137 -31.19 28.11 18.89
C GLN A 137 -30.51 26.84 18.34
N HIS A 138 -31.20 25.70 18.36
CA HIS A 138 -30.56 24.43 18.02
C HIS A 138 -30.22 24.36 16.54
N PHE A 139 -30.98 25.07 15.69
CA PHE A 139 -30.67 25.17 14.26
C PHE A 139 -29.59 26.21 13.96
N ASP A 140 -29.51 27.30 14.75
CA ASP A 140 -28.58 28.42 14.59
C ASP A 140 -27.13 27.98 14.42
N GLY A 141 -26.72 26.89 15.10
CA GLY A 141 -25.36 26.35 15.01
C GLY A 141 -24.92 25.97 13.58
N LYS A 142 -25.87 25.68 12.68
CA LYS A 142 -25.63 25.39 11.25
C LYS A 142 -25.42 26.63 10.40
N PHE A 143 -25.65 27.81 10.96
CA PHE A 143 -25.54 29.08 10.26
C PHE A 143 -24.44 29.95 10.87
N ASN A 144 -23.84 30.80 10.07
CA ASN A 144 -22.97 31.87 10.54
C ASN A 144 -23.85 32.98 11.15
N PRO A 145 -23.43 33.65 12.23
CA PRO A 145 -24.27 34.64 12.90
C PRO A 145 -24.90 35.71 11.99
N PRO A 146 -24.23 36.24 10.95
CA PRO A 146 -24.84 37.20 10.01
C PRO A 146 -25.97 36.63 9.15
N GLN A 147 -26.07 35.30 9.03
CA GLN A 147 -27.07 34.62 8.21
C GLN A 147 -28.32 34.22 9.01
N ILE A 148 -28.39 34.54 10.31
CA ILE A 148 -29.54 34.27 11.16
C ILE A 148 -30.40 35.55 11.22
N VAL A 149 -31.61 35.47 10.69
CA VAL A 149 -32.52 36.59 10.51
C VAL A 149 -33.76 36.40 11.39
N TYR A 150 -33.98 37.32 12.33
CA TYR A 150 -35.12 37.26 13.24
C TYR A 150 -35.76 38.63 13.56
N LYS A 151 -35.15 39.73 13.09
CA LYS A 151 -35.66 41.09 13.30
C LYS A 151 -36.61 41.49 12.19
N HIS A 152 -37.67 42.24 12.55
CA HIS A 152 -38.73 42.61 11.61
C HIS A 152 -38.22 43.37 10.36
N GLU A 153 -37.24 44.25 10.53
CA GLU A 153 -36.67 45.09 9.46
C GLU A 153 -35.89 44.31 8.39
N ASP A 154 -35.50 43.07 8.67
CA ASP A 154 -34.66 42.24 7.79
C ASP A 154 -35.47 41.32 6.86
N PHE A 155 -36.80 41.18 7.08
CA PHE A 155 -37.70 40.39 6.23
C PHE A 155 -38.07 41.14 4.95
N LYS A 156 -37.09 41.45 4.10
CA LYS A 156 -37.28 42.12 2.80
C LYS A 156 -37.22 41.11 1.66
N PRO A 157 -38.11 41.17 0.65
CA PRO A 157 -38.04 40.29 -0.53
C PRO A 157 -36.68 40.30 -1.25
N SER A 158 -36.02 41.46 -1.31
CA SER A 158 -34.69 41.62 -1.92
C SER A 158 -33.57 40.91 -1.17
N ASN A 159 -33.80 40.49 0.08
CA ASN A 159 -32.79 39.93 0.98
C ASN A 159 -32.93 38.42 1.15
N ILE A 160 -33.87 37.79 0.43
CA ILE A 160 -34.12 36.34 0.47
C ILE A 160 -32.91 35.62 -0.12
N ASP A 161 -32.26 34.78 0.68
CA ASP A 161 -31.12 33.98 0.24
C ASP A 161 -31.16 32.62 0.97
N ARG A 162 -30.99 31.52 0.22
CA ARG A 162 -31.05 30.15 0.76
C ARG A 162 -30.03 29.88 1.85
N THR A 163 -28.94 30.64 1.88
CA THR A 163 -27.90 30.51 2.91
C THR A 163 -28.30 31.10 4.25
N LYS A 164 -29.49 31.72 4.37
CA LYS A 164 -29.99 32.30 5.61
C LYS A 164 -31.02 31.41 6.31
N LEU A 165 -31.07 31.57 7.64
CA LEU A 165 -32.10 31.01 8.52
C LEU A 165 -33.03 32.12 8.97
N TYR A 166 -34.33 31.98 8.70
CA TYR A 166 -35.34 33.00 9.04
C TYR A 166 -36.20 32.52 10.22
N HIS A 167 -36.03 33.13 11.41
CA HIS A 167 -36.93 32.93 12.55
C HIS A 167 -38.11 33.90 12.46
N ILE A 168 -39.19 33.45 11.85
CA ILE A 168 -40.31 34.35 11.55
C ILE A 168 -41.10 34.78 12.79
N HIS A 169 -40.97 34.07 13.91
CA HIS A 169 -41.55 34.37 15.23
C HIS A 169 -40.53 34.85 16.27
N GLY A 170 -39.33 35.25 15.82
CA GLY A 170 -38.27 35.76 16.69
C GLY A 170 -37.38 34.68 17.31
N SER A 171 -36.35 35.13 18.03
CA SER A 171 -35.36 34.26 18.67
C SER A 171 -35.28 34.50 20.17
N ILE A 172 -35.02 33.45 20.96
CA ILE A 172 -34.81 33.56 22.41
C ILE A 172 -33.58 34.41 22.78
N LEU A 173 -32.68 34.70 21.82
CA LEU A 173 -31.58 35.66 21.99
C LEU A 173 -32.07 37.08 22.30
N GLU A 174 -33.18 37.48 21.68
CA GLU A 174 -33.70 38.84 21.79
C GLU A 174 -35.18 38.80 22.17
N LYS A 175 -35.47 38.93 23.47
CA LYS A 175 -36.82 38.88 24.06
C LYS A 175 -37.87 39.73 23.31
N LYS A 176 -37.46 40.89 22.77
CA LYS A 176 -38.34 41.82 22.05
C LYS A 176 -38.74 41.35 20.65
N SER A 177 -38.01 40.39 20.07
CA SER A 177 -38.30 39.83 18.75
C SER A 177 -39.34 38.71 18.80
N LEU A 178 -39.55 38.09 19.97
CA LEU A 178 -40.38 36.91 20.16
C LEU A 178 -41.87 37.21 19.97
N ILE A 179 -42.56 36.29 19.31
CA ILE A 179 -43.99 36.33 19.03
C ILE A 179 -44.68 35.13 19.71
N PHE A 180 -45.30 35.34 20.87
CA PHE A 180 -45.93 34.25 21.64
C PHE A 180 -47.29 34.61 22.25
N THR A 181 -47.68 35.89 22.25
CA THR A 181 -49.02 36.32 22.64
C THR A 181 -49.94 36.46 21.44
N VAL A 182 -51.24 36.18 21.63
CA VAL A 182 -52.24 36.30 20.55
C VAL A 182 -52.22 37.68 19.87
N SER A 183 -51.98 38.77 20.63
CA SER A 183 -51.89 40.11 20.05
C SER A 183 -50.68 40.30 19.14
N GLU A 184 -49.53 39.71 19.48
CA GLU A 184 -48.31 39.81 18.67
C GLU A 184 -48.47 39.03 17.36
N TYR A 185 -49.08 37.84 17.39
CA TYR A 185 -49.42 37.09 16.17
C TYR A 185 -50.33 37.91 15.24
N ILE A 186 -51.41 38.49 15.78
CA ILE A 186 -52.33 39.32 15.00
C ILE A 186 -51.59 40.52 14.39
N GLN A 187 -50.74 41.20 15.15
CA GLN A 187 -49.95 42.34 14.64
C GLN A 187 -48.94 41.92 13.58
N ARG A 188 -48.32 40.74 13.73
CA ARG A 188 -47.30 40.22 12.82
C ARG A 188 -47.86 39.92 11.43
N TYR A 189 -49.06 39.34 11.35
CA TYR A 189 -49.66 38.89 10.09
C TYR A 189 -50.67 39.88 9.47
N ASN A 190 -51.17 40.88 10.21
CA ASN A 190 -52.14 41.85 9.69
C ASN A 190 -51.53 43.14 9.12
N ASN A 191 -52.28 43.80 8.24
CA ASN A 191 -51.90 45.07 7.61
C ASN A 191 -52.04 46.25 8.58
N HIS A 192 -50.97 47.03 8.75
CA HIS A 192 -51.05 48.38 9.31
C HIS A 192 -51.15 49.43 8.19
N PRO A 193 -52.22 50.25 8.11
CA PRO A 193 -52.41 51.22 7.02
C PRO A 193 -51.37 52.35 6.95
N GLN A 194 -50.41 52.41 7.87
CA GLN A 194 -49.43 53.50 8.04
C GLN A 194 -47.97 53.02 8.06
N GLN A 195 -47.69 51.73 7.78
CA GLN A 195 -46.33 51.16 7.72
C GLN A 195 -46.19 50.21 6.52
N GLU A 196 -45.00 50.18 5.89
CA GLU A 196 -44.62 49.13 4.94
C GLU A 196 -44.66 47.77 5.66
N ASN A 197 -45.37 46.79 5.09
CA ASN A 197 -45.55 45.48 5.70
C ASN A 197 -44.50 44.48 5.17
N LEU A 198 -43.23 44.73 5.51
CA LEU A 198 -42.08 43.96 5.02
C LEU A 198 -42.25 42.44 5.20
N PHE A 199 -42.72 42.03 6.38
CA PHE A 199 -42.93 40.61 6.71
C PHE A 199 -43.95 39.92 5.79
N LYS A 200 -45.04 40.63 5.46
CA LYS A 200 -46.05 40.11 4.55
C LYS A 200 -45.51 39.98 3.14
N ASP A 201 -44.82 41.00 2.64
CA ASP A 201 -44.23 40.99 1.30
C ASP A 201 -43.20 39.86 1.17
N PHE A 202 -42.42 39.61 2.23
CA PHE A 202 -41.53 38.45 2.32
C PHE A 202 -42.28 37.12 2.18
N LEU A 203 -43.36 36.90 2.94
CA LEU A 203 -44.14 35.66 2.83
C LEU A 203 -44.81 35.52 1.45
N GLU A 204 -45.33 36.61 0.89
CA GLU A 204 -45.92 36.59 -0.46
C GLU A 204 -44.91 36.17 -1.53
N GLU A 205 -43.67 36.68 -1.44
CA GLU A 205 -42.58 36.30 -2.33
C GLU A 205 -42.25 34.80 -2.23
N ILE A 206 -42.15 34.26 -1.00
CA ILE A 206 -41.86 32.84 -0.77
C ILE A 206 -42.95 31.95 -1.39
N PHE A 207 -44.21 32.12 -1.01
CA PHE A 207 -45.26 31.22 -1.49
C PHE A 207 -45.50 31.36 -3.01
N ARG A 208 -45.29 32.55 -3.57
CA ARG A 208 -45.41 32.78 -5.01
C ARG A 208 -44.31 32.12 -5.83
N ASN A 209 -43.05 32.16 -5.38
CA ASN A 209 -41.90 31.77 -6.19
C ASN A 209 -41.22 30.46 -5.76
N TYR A 210 -41.44 29.99 -4.53
CA TYR A 210 -40.82 28.78 -4.00
C TYR A 210 -41.80 27.59 -3.94
N VAL A 211 -41.27 26.38 -4.09
CA VAL A 211 -41.91 25.15 -3.61
C VAL A 211 -41.68 25.08 -2.12
N VAL A 212 -42.75 24.87 -1.34
CA VAL A 212 -42.67 24.92 0.12
C VAL A 212 -42.85 23.54 0.71
N LEU A 213 -41.94 23.12 1.57
CA LEU A 213 -41.99 21.88 2.33
C LEU A 213 -42.18 22.18 3.81
N PHE A 214 -43.33 21.80 4.37
CA PHE A 214 -43.63 21.92 5.80
C PHE A 214 -43.17 20.68 6.56
N VAL A 215 -42.32 20.86 7.57
CA VAL A 215 -41.69 19.79 8.37
C VAL A 215 -41.93 20.04 9.86
N GLY A 216 -42.47 19.05 10.56
CA GLY A 216 -42.82 19.17 11.98
C GLY A 216 -43.84 20.28 12.27
N TYR A 217 -44.63 20.64 11.26
CA TYR A 217 -45.61 21.71 11.27
C TYR A 217 -47.01 21.11 11.54
N GLY A 218 -47.84 21.79 12.34
CA GLY A 218 -49.16 21.28 12.72
C GLY A 218 -50.23 22.38 12.82
N MET A 219 -51.45 21.99 13.15
CA MET A 219 -52.65 22.85 13.21
C MET A 219 -52.63 23.94 14.29
N ALA A 220 -51.58 23.98 15.14
CA ALA A 220 -51.44 25.01 16.17
C ALA A 220 -51.10 26.39 15.60
N GLU A 221 -50.60 26.47 14.36
CA GLU A 221 -50.17 27.71 13.70
C GLU A 221 -51.17 28.19 12.63
N PHE A 222 -52.42 28.38 13.06
CA PHE A 222 -53.53 28.78 12.20
C PHE A 222 -53.28 30.10 11.45
N GLU A 223 -52.50 31.03 12.00
CA GLU A 223 -52.26 32.36 11.41
C GLU A 223 -51.48 32.29 10.09
N LEU A 224 -50.52 31.35 9.97
CA LEU A 224 -49.81 31.12 8.70
C LEU A 224 -50.71 30.38 7.69
N LEU A 225 -51.56 29.46 8.17
CA LEU A 225 -52.51 28.74 7.32
C LEU A 225 -53.61 29.66 6.77
N ASP A 226 -54.12 30.59 7.58
CA ASP A 226 -55.09 31.62 7.16
C ASP A 226 -54.49 32.57 6.11
N PHE A 227 -53.21 32.94 6.27
CA PHE A 227 -52.47 33.69 5.27
C PHE A 227 -52.42 32.94 3.91
N LEU A 228 -52.25 31.61 3.93
CA LEU A 228 -52.23 30.79 2.71
C LEU A 228 -53.61 30.67 2.05
N ILE A 229 -54.64 30.41 2.85
CA ILE A 229 -56.03 30.26 2.39
C ILE A 229 -56.53 31.53 1.69
N THR A 230 -56.18 32.72 2.21
CA THR A 230 -56.62 33.99 1.61
C THR A 230 -55.96 34.31 0.27
N LYS A 231 -54.96 33.53 -0.15
CA LYS A 231 -54.16 33.76 -1.36
C LYS A 231 -54.30 32.68 -2.44
N PHE A 232 -54.75 31.48 -2.09
CA PHE A 232 -54.99 30.38 -3.03
C PHE A 232 -56.46 30.34 -3.48
N ASP A 233 -56.71 30.27 -4.80
CA ASP A 233 -58.07 30.14 -5.36
C ASP A 233 -58.23 28.77 -6.05
N PRO A 234 -58.87 27.78 -5.40
CA PRO A 234 -59.07 26.44 -5.95
C PRO A 234 -59.84 26.44 -7.28
N ASN A 235 -60.63 27.47 -7.57
CA ASN A 235 -61.47 27.55 -8.76
C ASN A 235 -60.71 27.97 -10.03
N LYS A 236 -59.44 28.39 -9.90
CA LYS A 236 -58.59 28.77 -11.04
C LYS A 236 -57.80 27.59 -11.65
N GLY A 237 -57.94 26.38 -11.11
CA GLY A 237 -57.25 25.19 -11.63
C GLY A 237 -55.73 25.22 -11.41
N GLU A 238 -55.26 25.93 -10.39
CA GLU A 238 -53.84 26.02 -10.04
C GLU A 238 -53.30 24.65 -9.57
N LYS A 239 -52.09 24.25 -10.02
CA LYS A 239 -51.44 23.01 -9.59
C LYS A 239 -51.05 23.10 -8.12
N LEU A 240 -51.20 21.99 -7.38
CA LEU A 240 -50.64 21.84 -6.03
C LEU A 240 -49.12 22.07 -6.09
N LYS A 241 -48.64 23.07 -5.35
CA LYS A 241 -47.25 23.56 -5.43
C LYS A 241 -46.44 23.26 -4.17
N HIS A 242 -47.10 23.02 -3.04
CA HIS A 242 -46.47 22.89 -1.73
C HIS A 242 -46.70 21.50 -1.14
N PHE A 243 -45.89 21.11 -0.15
CA PHE A 243 -45.89 19.78 0.45
C PHE A 243 -45.86 19.86 1.98
N ILE A 244 -46.52 18.94 2.67
CA ILE A 244 -46.44 18.79 4.13
C ILE A 244 -46.17 17.33 4.51
N LEU A 245 -45.22 17.11 5.42
CA LEU A 245 -44.94 15.80 5.98
C LEU A 245 -45.77 15.57 7.24
N LEU A 246 -46.64 14.55 7.21
CA LEU A 246 -47.51 14.20 8.35
C LEU A 246 -47.33 12.73 8.77
N PRO A 247 -47.33 12.46 10.10
CA PRO A 247 -47.22 11.11 10.63
C PRO A 247 -48.58 10.40 10.62
N PHE A 248 -48.57 9.09 10.32
CA PHE A 248 -49.75 8.22 10.38
C PHE A 248 -49.39 6.84 10.94
N TYR A 249 -50.32 6.19 11.61
CA TYR A 249 -50.21 4.77 11.92
C TYR A 249 -50.54 3.93 10.68
N LYS A 250 -49.99 2.71 10.62
CA LYS A 250 -50.32 1.79 9.55
C LYS A 250 -51.82 1.45 9.55
N GLY A 251 -52.46 1.52 8.39
CA GLY A 251 -53.91 1.31 8.27
C GLY A 251 -54.75 2.59 8.38
N GLU A 252 -54.14 3.77 8.56
CA GLU A 252 -54.81 5.07 8.59
C GLU A 252 -54.92 5.74 7.21
N GLU A 253 -54.94 4.97 6.10
CA GLU A 253 -54.99 5.53 4.74
C GLU A 253 -56.24 6.41 4.51
N ASN A 254 -57.35 6.11 5.19
CA ASN A 254 -58.56 6.94 5.16
C ASN A 254 -58.34 8.30 5.85
N ILE A 255 -57.55 8.34 6.94
CA ILE A 255 -57.23 9.60 7.64
C ILE A 255 -56.27 10.43 6.79
N LEU A 256 -55.26 9.79 6.17
CA LEU A 256 -54.40 10.45 5.19
C LEU A 256 -55.23 11.08 4.06
N GLU A 257 -56.26 10.38 3.57
CA GLU A 257 -57.17 10.93 2.56
C GLU A 257 -57.96 12.16 3.08
N PHE A 258 -58.40 12.16 4.35
CA PHE A 258 -59.07 13.31 4.96
C PHE A 258 -58.15 14.52 5.10
N GLU A 259 -56.92 14.31 5.57
CA GLU A 259 -55.90 15.36 5.63
C GLU A 259 -55.58 15.89 4.23
N GLN A 260 -55.51 15.01 3.23
CA GLN A 260 -55.32 15.41 1.84
C GLN A 260 -56.45 16.32 1.35
N TYR A 261 -57.72 16.05 1.69
CA TYR A 261 -58.83 16.95 1.34
C TYR A 261 -58.68 18.34 1.96
N TYR A 262 -58.28 18.39 3.23
CA TYR A 262 -58.09 19.63 3.95
C TYR A 262 -56.94 20.47 3.36
N TYR A 263 -55.75 19.89 3.24
CA TYR A 263 -54.56 20.60 2.76
C TYR A 263 -54.58 20.91 1.26
N ASN A 264 -55.19 20.07 0.43
CA ASN A 264 -55.34 20.36 -1.01
C ASN A 264 -56.14 21.63 -1.26
N SER A 265 -57.11 21.97 -0.39
CA SER A 265 -57.88 23.21 -0.49
C SER A 265 -57.02 24.48 -0.29
N MET A 266 -55.78 24.31 0.17
CA MET A 266 -54.79 25.38 0.41
C MET A 266 -53.59 25.29 -0.55
N GLY A 267 -53.64 24.42 -1.57
CA GLY A 267 -52.54 24.22 -2.51
C GLY A 267 -51.40 23.33 -1.99
N ILE A 268 -51.60 22.60 -0.90
CA ILE A 268 -50.59 21.78 -0.21
C ILE A 268 -50.92 20.28 -0.39
N SER A 269 -49.95 19.49 -0.84
CA SER A 269 -50.05 18.03 -0.89
C SER A 269 -49.50 17.40 0.39
N VAL A 270 -50.24 16.46 0.98
CA VAL A 270 -49.77 15.68 2.13
C VAL A 270 -48.88 14.52 1.67
N VAL A 271 -47.77 14.31 2.39
CA VAL A 271 -46.90 13.15 2.26
C VAL A 271 -46.87 12.43 3.61
N GLY A 272 -47.54 11.28 3.67
CA GLY A 272 -47.66 10.49 4.90
C GLY A 272 -46.47 9.57 5.16
N TYR A 273 -46.08 9.39 6.42
CA TYR A 273 -45.09 8.40 6.85
C TYR A 273 -45.55 7.58 8.07
N GLU A 274 -45.17 6.30 8.12
CA GLU A 274 -45.57 5.36 9.17
C GLU A 274 -44.84 5.61 10.49
N ILE A 275 -45.55 5.74 11.62
CA ILE A 275 -44.94 5.98 12.95
C ILE A 275 -45.01 4.80 13.94
N ASP A 276 -45.43 3.62 13.50
CA ASP A 276 -45.68 2.46 14.36
C ASP A 276 -44.46 2.05 15.24
N GLU A 277 -43.25 2.06 14.67
CA GLU A 277 -42.04 1.56 15.34
C GLU A 277 -41.30 2.60 16.19
N ARG A 278 -41.26 3.87 15.72
CA ARG A 278 -40.43 4.93 16.30
C ARG A 278 -41.21 6.14 16.80
N GLY A 279 -42.54 6.11 16.70
CA GLY A 279 -43.39 7.26 16.97
C GLY A 279 -42.97 8.46 16.10
N TYR A 280 -43.10 9.67 16.65
CA TYR A 280 -42.69 10.90 15.96
C TYR A 280 -41.18 10.96 15.62
N GLY A 281 -40.34 10.17 16.31
CA GLY A 281 -38.92 10.04 15.98
C GLY A 281 -38.64 9.51 14.59
N GLN A 282 -39.63 8.86 13.93
CA GLN A 282 -39.51 8.41 12.55
C GLN A 282 -39.18 9.57 11.58
N LEU A 283 -39.63 10.80 11.89
CA LEU A 283 -39.36 11.96 11.04
C LEU A 283 -37.87 12.17 10.80
N TYR A 284 -37.00 11.88 11.77
CA TYR A 284 -35.56 11.95 11.60
C TYR A 284 -35.07 11.01 10.49
N GLU A 285 -35.52 9.75 10.46
CA GLU A 285 -35.13 8.78 9.44
C GLU A 285 -35.67 9.14 8.06
N VAL A 286 -36.87 9.72 7.99
CA VAL A 286 -37.44 10.22 6.73
C VAL A 286 -36.57 11.32 6.15
N ILE A 287 -36.26 12.36 6.94
CA ILE A 287 -35.44 13.48 6.48
C ILE A 287 -34.01 13.02 6.16
N LYS A 288 -33.42 12.13 6.96
CA LYS A 288 -32.10 11.55 6.69
C LYS A 288 -32.05 10.82 5.34
N ARG A 289 -33.06 10.00 5.03
CA ARG A 289 -33.11 9.30 3.74
C ARG A 289 -33.36 10.27 2.59
N TRP A 290 -34.21 11.28 2.79
CA TRP A 290 -34.47 12.33 1.80
C TRP A 290 -33.23 13.17 1.50
N ASN A 291 -32.46 13.51 2.53
CA ASN A 291 -31.15 14.18 2.41
C ASN A 291 -30.22 13.38 1.49
N SER A 292 -30.05 12.08 1.75
CA SER A 292 -29.24 11.20 0.89
C SER A 292 -29.74 11.16 -0.55
N GLU A 293 -31.05 11.04 -0.75
CA GLU A 293 -31.64 10.90 -2.08
C GLU A 293 -31.51 12.20 -2.90
N ILE A 294 -31.77 13.35 -2.29
CA ILE A 294 -31.65 14.67 -2.93
C ILE A 294 -30.21 14.96 -3.35
N ASN A 295 -29.23 14.64 -2.50
CA ASN A 295 -27.82 14.88 -2.81
C ASN A 295 -27.27 13.98 -3.93
N GLN A 296 -27.93 12.85 -4.22
CA GLN A 296 -27.54 11.98 -5.33
C GLN A 296 -28.27 12.33 -6.65
N THR A 297 -29.42 12.98 -6.59
CA THR A 297 -30.29 13.19 -7.77
C THR A 297 -30.47 14.65 -8.19
N SER A 298 -30.13 15.61 -7.33
CA SER A 298 -30.18 17.03 -7.66
C SER A 298 -28.88 17.50 -8.34
N ALA A 299 -28.96 18.65 -9.02
CA ALA A 299 -27.80 19.30 -9.62
C ALA A 299 -27.01 20.21 -8.64
N TYR A 300 -27.45 20.31 -7.38
CA TYR A 300 -26.93 21.28 -6.41
C TYR A 300 -25.41 21.20 -6.21
N LEU A 301 -24.84 19.98 -6.16
CA LEU A 301 -23.41 19.79 -5.94
C LEU A 301 -22.58 20.54 -6.99
N TYR A 302 -22.81 20.26 -8.27
CA TYR A 302 -22.08 20.89 -9.37
C TYR A 302 -22.48 22.36 -9.60
N ASP A 303 -23.73 22.73 -9.34
CA ASP A 303 -24.16 24.13 -9.43
C ASP A 303 -23.47 25.01 -8.40
N SER A 304 -23.35 24.51 -7.16
CA SER A 304 -22.62 25.20 -6.10
C SER A 304 -21.11 25.31 -6.42
N TYR A 305 -20.53 24.35 -7.15
CA TYR A 305 -19.13 24.40 -7.56
C TYR A 305 -18.84 25.57 -8.50
N GLN A 306 -19.76 25.91 -9.41
CA GLN A 306 -19.57 27.08 -10.28
C GLN A 306 -19.55 28.38 -9.47
N GLU A 307 -20.46 28.53 -8.51
CA GLU A 307 -20.49 29.69 -7.62
C GLU A 307 -19.19 29.81 -6.79
N ILE A 308 -18.72 28.68 -6.26
CA ILE A 308 -17.47 28.58 -5.50
C ILE A 308 -16.26 28.94 -6.36
N GLU A 309 -16.21 28.47 -7.61
CA GLU A 309 -15.12 28.73 -8.55
C GLU A 309 -15.05 30.22 -8.94
N ASP A 310 -16.20 30.84 -9.19
CA ASP A 310 -16.29 32.29 -9.46
C ASP A 310 -15.80 33.12 -8.25
N ALA A 311 -16.18 32.72 -7.04
CA ALA A 311 -15.77 33.41 -5.81
C ALA A 311 -14.29 33.19 -5.46
N ALA A 312 -13.74 32.00 -5.73
CA ALA A 312 -12.33 31.70 -5.53
C ALA A 312 -11.42 32.55 -6.45
N ASN A 313 -11.90 32.87 -7.65
CA ASN A 313 -11.18 33.70 -8.63
C ASN A 313 -11.36 35.21 -8.38
N ILE A 314 -12.57 35.65 -7.95
CA ILE A 314 -12.90 37.06 -7.75
C ILE A 314 -13.49 37.25 -6.34
N TYR A 315 -12.63 37.68 -5.42
CA TYR A 315 -13.05 37.96 -4.05
C TYR A 315 -14.00 39.17 -3.96
N ASN A 316 -15.12 38.97 -3.28
CA ASN A 316 -16.06 40.01 -2.85
C ASN A 316 -16.56 39.64 -1.45
N LYS A 317 -16.59 40.59 -0.51
CA LYS A 317 -17.01 40.35 0.87
C LYS A 317 -18.41 39.74 0.98
N GLU A 318 -19.39 40.26 0.24
CA GLU A 318 -20.76 39.74 0.28
C GLU A 318 -20.84 38.30 -0.24
N ARG A 319 -20.10 37.99 -1.30
CA ARG A 319 -19.98 36.62 -1.82
C ARG A 319 -19.23 35.72 -0.83
N ALA A 320 -18.21 36.24 -0.15
CA ALA A 320 -17.44 35.47 0.81
C ALA A 320 -18.29 34.97 1.99
N ASP A 321 -19.16 35.81 2.55
CA ASP A 321 -20.08 35.40 3.62
C ASP A 321 -21.07 34.31 3.17
N ARG A 322 -21.46 34.32 1.88
CA ARG A 322 -22.29 33.28 1.26
C ARG A 322 -21.50 31.99 1.06
N ILE A 323 -20.28 32.04 0.52
CA ILE A 323 -19.41 30.86 0.36
C ILE A 323 -19.09 30.23 1.71
N PHE A 324 -18.74 31.02 2.73
CA PHE A 324 -18.49 30.52 4.08
C PHE A 324 -19.69 29.78 4.68
N GLN A 325 -20.90 30.12 4.25
CA GLN A 325 -22.10 29.43 4.69
C GLN A 325 -22.34 28.13 3.93
N ILE A 326 -22.06 28.11 2.62
CA ILE A 326 -22.13 26.90 1.77
C ILE A 326 -21.15 25.84 2.29
N ILE A 327 -19.86 26.20 2.43
CA ILE A 327 -18.83 25.23 2.82
C ILE A 327 -18.93 24.79 4.29
N LYS A 328 -19.68 25.51 5.13
CA LYS A 328 -19.81 25.19 6.57
C LYS A 328 -20.54 23.88 6.81
N ASN A 329 -21.53 23.57 5.98
CA ASN A 329 -22.38 22.37 6.15
C ASN A 329 -22.06 21.28 5.14
N ASP A 330 -21.32 21.59 4.08
CA ASP A 330 -21.07 20.68 2.97
C ASP A 330 -19.57 20.45 2.75
N LYS A 331 -19.09 19.28 3.16
CA LYS A 331 -17.67 18.90 3.04
C LYS A 331 -17.15 18.85 1.58
N PRO A 332 -17.90 18.32 0.60
CA PRO A 332 -17.45 18.31 -0.79
C PRO A 332 -17.23 19.73 -1.36
N GLN A 333 -18.10 20.68 -1.00
CA GLN A 333 -18.01 22.08 -1.39
C GLN A 333 -16.81 22.76 -0.73
N GLU A 334 -16.55 22.46 0.55
CA GLU A 334 -15.35 22.91 1.26
C GLU A 334 -14.06 22.43 0.59
N ASN A 335 -13.99 21.13 0.27
CA ASN A 335 -12.84 20.53 -0.40
C ASN A 335 -12.64 21.12 -1.80
N TYR A 336 -13.70 21.26 -2.58
CA TYR A 336 -13.64 21.88 -3.91
C TYR A 336 -13.19 23.34 -3.85
N PHE A 337 -13.70 24.11 -2.88
CA PHE A 337 -13.29 25.50 -2.67
C PHE A 337 -11.78 25.61 -2.41
N PHE A 338 -11.23 24.81 -1.51
CA PHE A 338 -9.80 24.84 -1.22
C PHE A 338 -8.95 24.30 -2.38
N LYS A 339 -9.45 23.32 -3.14
CA LYS A 339 -8.80 22.87 -4.38
C LYS A 339 -8.69 24.01 -5.39
N LYS A 340 -9.76 24.80 -5.58
CA LYS A 340 -9.74 25.95 -6.50
C LYS A 340 -8.87 27.09 -6.01
N LEU A 341 -8.89 27.37 -4.71
CA LEU A 341 -7.99 28.35 -4.11
C LEU A 341 -6.51 27.96 -4.23
N ALA A 342 -6.18 26.67 -4.15
CA ALA A 342 -4.82 26.15 -4.38
C ALA A 342 -4.31 26.39 -5.82
N SER A 343 -5.21 26.57 -6.78
CA SER A 343 -4.87 26.91 -8.18
C SER A 343 -5.17 28.36 -8.56
N SER A 344 -5.63 29.20 -7.63
CA SER A 344 -6.05 30.58 -7.93
C SER A 344 -4.85 31.46 -8.29
N ASN A 345 -5.03 32.30 -9.30
CA ASN A 345 -4.01 33.28 -9.73
C ASN A 345 -3.81 34.41 -8.71
N ASN A 346 -4.79 34.68 -7.84
CA ASN A 346 -4.67 35.72 -6.80
C ASN A 346 -5.30 35.23 -5.48
N PRO A 347 -4.55 34.44 -4.69
CA PRO A 347 -5.08 33.84 -3.48
C PRO A 347 -5.17 34.82 -2.28
N PHE A 348 -4.44 35.95 -2.30
CA PHE A 348 -4.28 36.84 -1.14
C PHE A 348 -5.56 37.36 -0.48
N PRO A 349 -6.61 37.78 -1.22
CA PRO A 349 -7.81 38.36 -0.61
C PRO A 349 -8.56 37.42 0.36
N TRP A 350 -8.38 36.11 0.21
CA TRP A 350 -9.02 35.09 1.05
C TRP A 350 -8.27 34.79 2.35
N LEU A 351 -6.98 35.16 2.47
CA LEU A 351 -6.13 34.73 3.58
C LEU A 351 -6.64 35.24 4.93
N LYS A 352 -6.87 36.56 5.04
CA LYS A 352 -7.34 37.18 6.28
C LYS A 352 -8.75 36.70 6.68
N PRO A 353 -9.75 36.66 5.76
CA PRO A 353 -11.06 36.07 6.08
C PRO A 353 -10.98 34.63 6.57
N LEU A 354 -10.11 33.79 6.00
CA LEU A 354 -9.93 32.40 6.44
C LEU A 354 -9.30 32.28 7.82
N ILE A 355 -8.37 33.18 8.18
CA ILE A 355 -7.81 33.28 9.54
C ILE A 355 -8.90 33.69 10.53
N GLU A 356 -9.69 34.72 10.23
CA GLU A 356 -10.79 35.20 11.07
C GLU A 356 -11.88 34.14 11.32
N LYS A 357 -12.02 33.18 10.39
CA LYS A 357 -12.92 32.03 10.50
C LYS A 357 -12.27 30.77 11.08
N GLU A 358 -11.04 30.88 11.57
CA GLU A 358 -10.28 29.79 12.23
C GLU A 358 -9.98 28.55 11.36
N TYR A 359 -9.94 28.67 10.02
CA TYR A 359 -9.63 27.52 9.15
C TYR A 359 -8.20 26.99 9.28
N PHE A 360 -7.30 27.79 9.86
CA PHE A 360 -5.90 27.43 10.14
C PHE A 360 -5.69 26.99 11.61
N ASN A 361 -6.76 26.69 12.35
CA ASN A 361 -6.65 26.31 13.76
C ASN A 361 -6.04 24.91 13.92
N PRO A 362 -4.88 24.78 14.61
CA PRO A 362 -4.18 23.51 14.74
C PRO A 362 -4.89 22.48 15.63
N ARG A 363 -5.92 22.87 16.38
CA ARG A 363 -6.78 21.92 17.12
C ARG A 363 -7.57 20.98 16.20
N SER A 364 -7.73 21.36 14.94
CA SER A 364 -8.56 20.68 13.95
C SER A 364 -7.72 19.92 12.91
N ILE A 365 -6.45 19.62 13.18
CA ILE A 365 -5.57 18.91 12.23
C ILE A 365 -6.07 17.48 12.02
N ILE A 366 -6.56 17.21 10.81
CA ILE A 366 -6.95 15.88 10.32
C ILE A 366 -5.82 15.34 9.42
N LEU A 367 -5.75 14.02 9.21
CA LEU A 367 -4.72 13.37 8.38
C LEU A 367 -4.54 14.05 7.00
N ASN A 368 -5.65 14.46 6.36
CA ASN A 368 -5.66 15.21 5.10
C ASN A 368 -6.28 16.61 5.30
N TRP A 369 -5.45 17.59 5.66
CA TRP A 369 -5.90 18.98 5.80
C TRP A 369 -5.93 19.67 4.42
N ASN A 370 -7.11 19.65 3.80
CA ASN A 370 -7.40 20.16 2.44
C ASN A 370 -6.93 21.60 2.15
N ILE A 371 -6.87 22.49 3.15
CA ILE A 371 -6.47 23.90 2.99
C ILE A 371 -4.96 24.09 2.73
N LEU A 372 -4.12 23.08 3.00
CA LEU A 372 -2.66 23.24 2.90
C LEU A 372 -2.19 23.60 1.48
N GLY A 373 -2.85 23.08 0.44
CA GLY A 373 -2.56 23.44 -0.95
C GLY A 373 -2.84 24.92 -1.26
N TYR A 374 -3.88 25.50 -0.64
CA TYR A 374 -4.12 26.95 -0.73
C TYR A 374 -3.00 27.74 -0.07
N LEU A 375 -2.56 27.33 1.12
CA LEU A 375 -1.50 28.02 1.85
C LEU A 375 -0.16 27.95 1.09
N GLU A 376 0.14 26.81 0.47
CA GLU A 376 1.28 26.68 -0.44
C GLU A 376 1.18 27.64 -1.62
N ASN A 377 0.02 27.72 -2.29
CA ASN A 377 -0.18 28.67 -3.39
C ASN A 377 0.01 30.14 -2.94
N VAL A 378 -0.54 30.52 -1.78
CA VAL A 378 -0.31 31.86 -1.19
C VAL A 378 1.19 32.12 -1.03
N ALA A 379 1.95 31.15 -0.52
CA ALA A 379 3.38 31.28 -0.32
C ALA A 379 4.16 31.38 -1.63
N ILE A 380 3.83 30.55 -2.63
CA ILE A 380 4.43 30.59 -3.97
C ILE A 380 4.20 31.96 -4.62
N GLN A 381 2.96 32.44 -4.63
CA GLN A 381 2.62 33.74 -5.23
C GLN A 381 3.32 34.89 -4.47
N ASN A 382 3.34 34.84 -3.14
CA ASN A 382 4.03 35.84 -2.32
C ASN A 382 5.55 35.81 -2.55
N ALA A 383 6.16 34.65 -2.81
CA ALA A 383 7.59 34.55 -3.11
C ALA A 383 7.98 35.29 -4.40
N THR A 384 7.08 35.35 -5.40
CA THR A 384 7.34 36.07 -6.66
C THR A 384 7.32 37.60 -6.49
N LYS A 385 6.47 38.11 -5.59
CA LYS A 385 6.35 39.53 -5.25
C LYS A 385 5.99 39.69 -3.77
N PRO A 386 7.00 39.69 -2.88
CA PRO A 386 6.77 39.68 -1.44
C PRO A 386 5.97 40.89 -0.95
N SER A 387 4.98 40.61 -0.10
CA SER A 387 4.24 41.59 0.70
C SER A 387 4.52 41.35 2.19
N ASP A 388 4.93 42.38 2.92
CA ASP A 388 5.18 42.27 4.37
C ASP A 388 3.94 41.82 5.14
N GLU A 389 2.75 42.29 4.74
CA GLU A 389 1.48 41.91 5.36
C GLU A 389 1.20 40.40 5.17
N ILE A 390 1.29 39.90 3.94
CA ILE A 390 1.03 38.48 3.63
C ILE A 390 2.09 37.59 4.29
N THR A 391 3.35 38.00 4.24
CA THR A 391 4.46 37.28 4.88
C THR A 391 4.25 37.20 6.39
N GLY A 392 3.79 38.28 7.04
CA GLY A 392 3.43 38.28 8.46
C GLY A 392 2.32 37.29 8.79
N LEU A 393 1.24 37.28 8.00
CA LEU A 393 0.12 36.34 8.18
C LEU A 393 0.54 34.88 7.99
N LEU A 394 1.39 34.58 6.99
CA LEU A 394 1.94 33.24 6.79
C LEU A 394 2.78 32.78 7.99
N LEU A 395 3.62 33.66 8.53
CA LEU A 395 4.42 33.37 9.72
C LEU A 395 3.54 33.09 10.95
N ASP A 396 2.49 33.87 11.16
CA ASP A 396 1.55 33.65 12.26
C ASP A 396 0.89 32.27 12.16
N ILE A 397 0.48 31.87 10.95
CA ILE A 397 -0.08 30.53 10.68
C ILE A 397 0.96 29.44 10.95
N ILE A 398 2.14 29.52 10.35
CA ILE A 398 3.22 28.55 10.52
C ILE A 398 3.54 28.37 12.01
N ASN A 399 3.73 29.48 12.73
CA ASN A 399 4.08 29.47 14.14
C ASN A 399 2.95 28.92 15.00
N SER A 400 1.69 29.17 14.65
CA SER A 400 0.56 28.58 15.37
C SER A 400 0.52 27.05 15.22
N ILE A 401 0.86 26.52 14.05
CA ILE A 401 0.86 25.08 13.74
C ILE A 401 2.09 24.40 14.35
N SER A 402 3.29 24.95 14.15
CA SER A 402 4.54 24.35 14.62
C SER A 402 4.65 24.32 16.15
N ASN A 403 4.15 25.36 16.82
CA ASN A 403 4.20 25.48 18.29
C ASN A 403 2.99 24.85 18.99
N TYR A 404 1.99 24.35 18.25
CA TYR A 404 0.81 23.75 18.86
C TYR A 404 1.17 22.52 19.70
N ARG A 405 0.58 22.44 20.90
CA ARG A 405 0.63 21.30 21.80
C ARG A 405 -0.79 20.98 22.25
N ASN A 406 -1.13 19.69 22.29
CA ASN A 406 -2.44 19.21 22.72
C ASN A 406 -2.57 19.27 24.26
N GLU A 407 -3.68 18.79 24.81
CA GLU A 407 -3.95 18.79 26.26
C GLU A 407 -2.92 17.97 27.07
N THR A 408 -2.27 16.97 26.46
CA THR A 408 -1.19 16.17 27.07
C THR A 408 0.20 16.80 26.90
N SER A 409 0.29 18.04 26.40
CA SER A 409 1.55 18.74 26.07
C SER A 409 2.38 18.06 24.97
N GLU A 410 1.74 17.20 24.17
CA GLU A 410 2.34 16.52 23.04
C GLU A 410 2.06 17.25 21.73
N ARG A 411 2.95 17.05 20.76
CA ARG A 411 2.77 17.57 19.40
C ARG A 411 1.81 16.65 18.63
N SER A 412 0.92 17.24 17.84
CA SER A 412 0.11 16.47 16.89
C SER A 412 0.93 16.13 15.64
N GLU A 413 1.50 14.92 15.59
CA GLU A 413 2.32 14.47 14.46
C GLU A 413 1.49 14.17 13.21
N ASN A 414 1.72 14.93 12.14
CA ASN A 414 1.16 14.66 10.80
C ASN A 414 2.23 14.95 9.74
N TYR A 415 2.79 13.89 9.15
CA TYR A 415 3.90 14.00 8.18
C TYR A 415 3.55 14.85 6.94
N ARG A 416 2.28 14.85 6.52
CA ARG A 416 1.82 15.65 5.37
C ARG A 416 1.77 17.13 5.74
N THR A 417 1.17 17.48 6.88
CA THR A 417 1.17 18.87 7.38
C THR A 417 2.59 19.38 7.54
N ASP A 418 3.49 18.56 8.10
CA ASP A 418 4.89 18.92 8.34
C ASP A 418 5.63 19.20 7.04
N TRP A 419 5.43 18.34 6.05
CA TRP A 419 5.98 18.52 4.72
C TRP A 419 5.51 19.84 4.07
N PHE A 420 4.20 20.14 4.10
CA PHE A 420 3.68 21.41 3.57
C PHE A 420 4.23 22.61 4.33
N MET A 421 4.28 22.56 5.67
CA MET A 421 4.83 23.65 6.49
C MET A 421 6.31 23.91 6.15
N ILE A 422 7.11 22.86 5.99
CA ILE A 422 8.52 22.97 5.60
C ILE A 422 8.63 23.64 4.22
N LYS A 423 7.86 23.19 3.21
CA LYS A 423 7.87 23.83 1.89
C LYS A 423 7.52 25.32 1.98
N ILE A 424 6.46 25.65 2.73
CA ILE A 424 5.98 27.04 2.89
C ILE A 424 7.04 27.90 3.60
N ILE A 425 7.69 27.40 4.66
CA ILE A 425 8.75 28.11 5.38
C ILE A 425 9.86 28.56 4.42
N PHE A 426 10.32 27.67 3.53
CA PHE A 426 11.44 27.97 2.62
C PHE A 426 11.04 28.74 1.35
N LEU A 427 9.76 29.05 1.19
CA LEU A 427 9.26 30.04 0.22
C LEU A 427 9.24 31.46 0.80
N LEU A 428 9.42 31.64 2.12
CA LEU A 428 9.49 32.96 2.74
C LEU A 428 10.81 33.70 2.40
N PRO A 429 10.84 35.03 2.54
CA PRO A 429 12.09 35.79 2.56
C PRO A 429 13.04 35.25 3.63
N ILE A 430 14.34 35.19 3.31
CA ILE A 430 15.35 34.55 4.17
C ILE A 430 15.42 35.19 5.56
N GLU A 431 15.16 36.50 5.66
CA GLU A 431 15.17 37.29 6.89
C GLU A 431 14.05 36.89 7.86
N LYS A 432 13.08 36.09 7.41
CA LYS A 432 11.96 35.59 8.21
C LYS A 432 12.14 34.15 8.67
N ILE A 433 13.15 33.44 8.16
CA ILE A 433 13.43 32.06 8.55
C ILE A 433 14.31 32.08 9.81
N THR A 434 13.88 31.40 10.87
CA THR A 434 14.57 31.41 12.17
C THR A 434 15.09 30.03 12.55
N LYS A 435 15.87 29.94 13.64
CA LYS A 435 16.41 28.67 14.15
C LYS A 435 15.31 27.73 14.61
N GLU A 436 14.20 28.26 15.14
CA GLU A 436 13.02 27.50 15.56
C GLU A 436 12.39 26.76 14.36
N HIS A 437 12.39 27.37 13.16
CA HIS A 437 11.93 26.68 11.95
C HIS A 437 12.83 25.51 11.56
N ILE A 438 14.14 25.60 11.79
CA ILE A 438 15.07 24.49 11.55
C ILE A 438 14.86 23.37 12.58
N GLU A 439 14.58 23.72 13.84
CA GLU A 439 14.24 22.75 14.89
C GLU A 439 12.95 21.98 14.58
N PHE A 440 11.99 22.63 13.92
CA PHE A 440 10.79 21.98 13.41
C PHE A 440 11.11 20.87 12.39
N ILE A 441 12.06 21.09 11.47
CA ILE A 441 12.53 20.04 10.54
C ILE A 441 13.10 18.85 11.31
N GLY A 442 13.90 19.10 12.34
CA GLY A 442 14.47 18.03 13.16
C GLY A 442 13.42 17.25 13.94
N THR A 443 12.32 17.90 14.32
CA THR A 443 11.15 17.22 14.90
C THR A 443 10.45 16.35 13.86
N ALA A 444 10.29 16.84 12.63
CA ALA A 444 9.66 16.08 11.53
C ALA A 444 10.48 14.85 11.11
N LEU A 445 11.81 14.96 11.06
CA LEU A 445 12.71 13.82 10.74
C LEU A 445 12.68 12.71 11.81
N LYS A 446 12.36 13.06 13.06
CA LYS A 446 12.22 12.12 14.19
C LYS A 446 10.81 11.55 14.34
N SER A 447 9.87 11.92 13.46
CA SER A 447 8.50 11.42 13.52
C SER A 447 8.45 9.90 13.33
N LYS A 448 7.42 9.27 13.88
CA LYS A 448 7.12 7.85 13.67
C LYS A 448 6.71 7.51 12.23
N TRP A 449 6.41 8.52 11.41
CA TRP A 449 5.95 8.37 10.03
C TRP A 449 7.12 8.42 9.03
N ASN A 450 6.85 8.10 7.75
CA ASN A 450 7.89 8.03 6.72
C ASN A 450 8.58 9.41 6.50
N LYS A 451 9.90 9.45 6.74
CA LYS A 451 10.77 10.64 6.65
C LYS A 451 11.28 10.97 5.24
N THR A 452 10.99 10.14 4.24
CA THR A 452 11.56 10.26 2.88
C THR A 452 11.19 11.59 2.21
N ILE A 453 9.92 12.01 2.32
CA ILE A 453 9.44 13.22 1.66
C ILE A 453 10.12 14.46 2.25
N VAL A 454 10.25 14.54 3.57
CA VAL A 454 10.98 15.63 4.25
C VAL A 454 12.47 15.61 3.89
N SER A 455 13.08 14.42 3.84
CA SER A 455 14.49 14.23 3.46
C SER A 455 14.76 14.74 2.04
N ALA A 456 13.86 14.47 1.09
CA ALA A 456 13.96 14.95 -0.28
C ALA A 456 13.85 16.48 -0.38
N GLU A 457 12.96 17.13 0.38
CA GLU A 457 12.84 18.60 0.39
C GLU A 457 14.10 19.28 0.94
N ILE A 458 14.79 18.67 1.90
CA ILE A 458 16.05 19.20 2.44
C ILE A 458 17.07 19.39 1.31
N SER A 459 17.23 18.36 0.47
CA SER A 459 18.11 18.39 -0.70
C SER A 459 17.62 19.36 -1.77
N ARG A 460 16.34 19.29 -2.15
CA ARG A 460 15.81 19.99 -3.33
C ARG A 460 15.51 21.47 -3.12
N LEU A 461 15.11 21.87 -1.91
CA LEU A 461 14.57 23.20 -1.64
C LEU A 461 15.37 23.92 -0.55
N ILE A 462 15.63 23.26 0.58
CA ILE A 462 16.11 23.91 1.80
C ILE A 462 17.58 24.34 1.67
N LEU A 463 18.48 23.40 1.38
CA LEU A 463 19.91 23.71 1.27
C LEU A 463 20.23 24.69 0.15
N PRO A 464 19.66 24.59 -1.07
CA PRO A 464 19.79 25.62 -2.09
C PRO A 464 19.41 27.00 -1.57
N LYS A 465 18.23 27.13 -0.95
CA LYS A 465 17.74 28.41 -0.43
C LYS A 465 18.68 29.01 0.61
N LEU A 466 19.21 28.19 1.53
CA LEU A 466 20.10 28.67 2.58
C LEU A 466 21.50 29.03 2.06
N THR A 467 22.05 28.24 1.14
CA THR A 467 23.38 28.47 0.55
C THR A 467 23.37 29.66 -0.41
N ASP A 468 22.38 29.78 -1.29
CA ASP A 468 22.22 30.92 -2.22
C ASP A 468 22.06 32.27 -1.50
N ASN A 469 21.58 32.26 -0.26
CA ASN A 469 21.39 33.46 0.57
C ASN A 469 22.46 33.61 1.67
N GLU A 470 23.52 32.79 1.64
CA GLU A 470 24.64 32.83 2.60
C GLU A 470 24.17 32.80 4.08
N ALA A 471 23.11 32.06 4.38
CA ALA A 471 22.45 32.04 5.69
C ALA A 471 23.18 31.12 6.70
N ILE A 472 24.44 31.45 7.01
CA ILE A 472 25.39 30.62 7.78
C ILE A 472 24.80 30.06 9.07
N GLU A 473 24.15 30.89 9.90
CA GLU A 473 23.61 30.42 11.18
C GLU A 473 22.51 29.35 11.02
N LEU A 474 21.70 29.45 9.95
CA LEU A 474 20.65 28.48 9.65
C LEU A 474 21.23 27.21 9.02
N ILE A 475 22.26 27.34 8.17
CA ILE A 475 23.01 26.19 7.61
C ILE A 475 23.59 25.36 8.75
N LEU A 476 24.30 25.99 9.70
CA LEU A 476 24.88 25.30 10.84
C LEU A 476 23.82 24.63 11.70
N LYS A 477 22.69 25.29 11.95
CA LYS A 477 21.58 24.67 12.69
C LYS A 477 20.98 23.48 11.94
N LEU A 478 20.89 23.55 10.61
CA LEU A 478 20.38 22.45 9.79
C LEU A 478 21.35 21.27 9.79
N MET A 479 22.66 21.53 9.73
CA MET A 479 23.70 20.50 9.84
C MET A 479 23.59 19.73 11.16
N ASP A 480 23.36 20.42 12.28
CA ASP A 480 23.16 19.78 13.59
C ASP A 480 21.93 18.86 13.63
N VAL A 481 20.89 19.23 12.85
CA VAL A 481 19.66 18.46 12.72
C VAL A 481 19.83 17.23 11.82
N ILE A 482 20.37 17.39 10.61
CA ILE A 482 20.42 16.30 9.61
C ILE A 482 21.50 15.26 9.95
N LEU A 483 22.58 15.67 10.62
CA LEU A 483 23.59 14.78 11.21
C LEU A 483 23.16 14.26 12.59
N GLY A 484 21.86 14.27 12.90
CA GLY A 484 21.34 13.60 14.07
C GLY A 484 21.34 12.09 13.88
N TYR A 485 21.33 11.34 14.99
CA TYR A 485 21.23 9.88 14.95
C TYR A 485 20.28 9.30 16.00
N GLN A 486 19.91 8.04 15.80
CA GLN A 486 19.15 7.18 16.71
C GLN A 486 19.96 5.92 16.98
N LYS A 487 19.98 5.47 18.24
CA LYS A 487 20.66 4.25 18.64
C LYS A 487 19.69 3.07 18.60
N ILE A 488 20.08 1.99 17.92
CA ILE A 488 19.35 0.72 17.88
C ILE A 488 20.21 -0.33 18.59
N ASN A 489 19.65 -0.96 19.62
CA ASN A 489 20.34 -2.00 20.36
C ASN A 489 20.18 -3.33 19.63
N GLU A 490 21.28 -3.92 19.15
CA GLU A 490 21.31 -5.28 18.57
C GLU A 490 22.04 -6.26 19.50
N GLU A 491 21.94 -7.57 19.26
CA GLU A 491 22.50 -8.60 20.16
C GLU A 491 24.04 -8.60 20.22
N THR A 492 24.71 -8.10 19.17
CA THR A 492 26.19 -8.15 19.05
C THR A 492 26.87 -6.80 19.24
N THR A 493 26.34 -5.72 18.64
CA THR A 493 26.90 -4.37 18.68
C THR A 493 25.78 -3.35 18.48
N ASP A 494 25.78 -2.26 19.25
CA ASP A 494 24.81 -1.18 19.03
C ASP A 494 25.02 -0.54 17.66
N LYS A 495 23.91 -0.21 16.98
CA LYS A 495 23.92 0.41 15.64
C LYS A 495 23.44 1.85 15.70
N TYR A 496 24.20 2.76 15.10
CA TYR A 496 23.90 4.19 15.05
C TYR A 496 23.27 4.58 13.70
N ILE A 497 21.95 4.74 13.74
CA ILE A 497 20.95 5.19 12.75
C ILE A 497 20.98 6.67 12.35
N SER A 498 21.21 7.13 11.12
CA SER A 498 20.88 8.53 10.76
C SER A 498 19.38 8.86 11.04
N VAL A 499 19.09 10.05 11.59
CA VAL A 499 17.69 10.55 11.69
C VAL A 499 17.12 10.85 10.31
N MET A 500 17.96 11.18 9.33
CA MET A 500 17.59 11.33 7.92
C MET A 500 17.68 9.97 7.22
N ASP A 501 17.04 9.81 6.06
CA ASP A 501 17.26 8.64 5.23
C ASP A 501 18.72 8.61 4.70
N GLU A 502 19.40 7.47 4.74
CA GLU A 502 20.85 7.38 4.44
C GLU A 502 21.16 7.72 2.98
N HIS A 503 20.28 7.35 2.04
CA HIS A 503 20.44 7.71 0.63
C HIS A 503 20.35 9.23 0.45
N TRP A 504 19.34 9.87 1.04
CA TRP A 504 19.19 11.32 0.97
C TRP A 504 20.27 12.08 1.72
N LEU A 505 20.76 11.56 2.85
CA LEU A 505 21.88 12.17 3.58
C LEU A 505 23.16 12.13 2.73
N ASN A 506 23.47 10.99 2.11
CA ASN A 506 24.58 10.89 1.16
C ASN A 506 24.44 11.91 0.03
N GLU A 507 23.25 12.00 -0.57
CA GLU A 507 22.99 12.91 -1.68
C GLU A 507 23.18 14.38 -1.27
N VAL A 508 22.68 14.75 -0.09
CA VAL A 508 22.84 16.10 0.48
C VAL A 508 24.32 16.43 0.71
N LEU A 509 25.06 15.56 1.39
CA LEU A 509 26.46 15.82 1.71
C LEU A 509 27.28 15.88 0.42
N LYS A 510 27.06 14.97 -0.52
CA LYS A 510 27.75 14.97 -1.81
C LYS A 510 27.51 16.24 -2.63
N ASN A 511 26.28 16.74 -2.66
CA ASN A 511 25.91 17.86 -3.54
C ASN A 511 26.24 19.24 -2.94
N TYR A 512 26.29 19.39 -1.61
CA TYR A 512 26.40 20.70 -0.95
C TYR A 512 27.66 20.91 -0.12
N THR A 513 28.55 19.91 0.01
CA THR A 513 29.79 20.05 0.82
C THR A 513 30.68 21.20 0.35
N GLU A 514 30.86 21.41 -0.95
CA GLU A 514 31.68 22.53 -1.46
C GLU A 514 31.13 23.90 -1.04
N ALA A 515 29.82 24.11 -1.22
CA ALA A 515 29.16 25.35 -0.82
C ALA A 515 29.22 25.57 0.70
N ILE A 516 29.04 24.51 1.49
CA ILE A 516 29.15 24.58 2.95
C ILE A 516 30.59 24.88 3.38
N ALA A 517 31.59 24.29 2.71
CA ALA A 517 33.00 24.54 2.98
C ALA A 517 33.36 26.02 2.78
N GLU A 518 32.86 26.64 1.70
CA GLU A 518 33.09 28.05 1.40
C GLU A 518 32.45 28.99 2.44
N LEU A 519 31.22 28.67 2.88
CA LEU A 519 30.45 29.54 3.77
C LEU A 519 30.80 29.39 5.26
N CYS A 520 30.87 28.14 5.75
CA CYS A 520 30.99 27.84 7.19
C CYS A 520 31.60 26.46 7.46
N GLY A 521 32.62 26.09 6.68
CA GLY A 521 33.21 24.75 6.72
C GLY A 521 33.66 24.32 8.12
N ILE A 522 34.46 25.11 8.82
CA ILE A 522 35.04 24.71 10.12
C ILE A 522 33.95 24.46 11.16
N GLU A 523 32.98 25.37 11.24
CA GLU A 523 31.85 25.24 12.16
C GLU A 523 30.96 24.05 11.81
N ALA A 524 30.78 23.74 10.52
CA ALA A 524 30.03 22.56 10.06
C ALA A 524 30.77 21.25 10.36
N ALA A 525 32.08 21.20 10.15
CA ALA A 525 32.91 20.07 10.54
C ALA A 525 32.89 19.85 12.06
N ASP A 526 32.83 20.92 12.86
CA ASP A 526 32.70 20.82 14.32
C ASP A 526 31.41 20.14 14.76
N ILE A 527 30.32 20.37 14.05
CA ILE A 527 29.05 19.68 14.31
C ILE A 527 29.21 18.17 14.07
N ALA A 528 29.74 17.77 12.92
CA ALA A 528 29.96 16.36 12.59
C ALA A 528 30.95 15.70 13.57
N LEU A 529 32.06 16.36 13.90
CA LEU A 529 33.03 15.93 14.90
C LEU A 529 32.39 15.74 16.27
N ASN A 530 31.48 16.62 16.69
CA ASN A 530 30.77 16.46 17.95
C ASN A 530 29.88 15.19 17.96
N LYS A 531 29.30 14.79 16.81
CA LYS A 531 28.57 13.52 16.70
C LYS A 531 29.53 12.32 16.80
N ILE A 532 30.66 12.37 16.10
CA ILE A 532 31.73 11.34 16.19
C ILE A 532 32.21 11.20 17.65
N ILE A 533 32.47 12.32 18.34
CA ILE A 533 32.88 12.33 19.75
C ILE A 533 31.80 11.71 20.65
N ALA A 534 30.53 12.05 20.45
CA ALA A 534 29.43 11.50 21.24
C ALA A 534 29.34 9.97 21.09
N ILE A 535 29.39 9.47 19.85
CA ILE A 535 29.31 8.04 19.55
C ILE A 535 30.53 7.30 20.13
N THR A 536 31.75 7.80 19.88
CA THR A 536 32.99 7.15 20.37
C THR A 536 33.15 7.18 21.89
N ASN A 537 32.51 8.12 22.59
CA ASN A 537 32.46 8.13 24.06
C ASN A 537 31.51 7.06 24.62
N GLU A 538 30.45 6.70 23.88
CA GLU A 538 29.52 5.63 24.25
C GLU A 538 30.05 4.25 23.86
N ASP A 539 30.62 4.12 22.66
CA ASP A 539 31.16 2.88 22.11
C ASP A 539 32.49 3.13 21.37
N LYS A 540 33.59 2.65 21.96
CA LYS A 540 34.96 2.81 21.44
C LYS A 540 35.28 1.91 20.24
N PHE A 541 34.35 1.05 19.82
CA PHE A 541 34.54 0.14 18.68
C PHE A 541 33.91 0.65 17.37
N GLN A 542 33.15 1.75 17.43
CA GLN A 542 32.52 2.40 16.28
C GLN A 542 33.55 3.08 15.36
N PHE A 543 33.17 3.41 14.12
CA PHE A 543 34.03 3.99 13.08
C PHE A 543 35.19 3.09 12.63
N TRP A 544 34.96 1.79 12.48
CA TRP A 544 35.91 0.86 11.86
C TRP A 544 35.87 0.98 10.31
N ILE A 545 36.37 2.09 9.78
CA ILE A 545 36.42 2.35 8.34
C ILE A 545 37.80 1.93 7.79
N PRO A 546 37.91 1.18 6.68
CA PRO A 546 39.20 0.70 6.18
C PRO A 546 40.20 1.79 5.80
N ALA A 547 39.73 2.90 5.21
CA ALA A 547 40.54 4.03 4.79
C ALA A 547 39.76 5.34 4.95
N ILE A 548 40.45 6.48 5.09
CA ILE A 548 39.79 7.80 5.16
C ILE A 548 39.44 8.31 3.77
N GLU A 549 40.33 8.11 2.79
CA GLU A 549 40.06 8.42 1.38
C GLU A 549 39.05 7.45 0.75
N ASP A 550 38.49 7.85 -0.40
CA ASP A 550 37.62 6.98 -1.18
C ASP A 550 38.40 5.74 -1.66
N HIS A 551 38.00 4.56 -1.18
CA HIS A 551 38.78 3.36 -1.37
C HIS A 551 37.90 2.11 -1.58
N ILE A 552 38.35 1.18 -2.42
CA ILE A 552 37.60 -0.04 -2.79
C ILE A 552 37.34 -1.00 -1.61
N GLN A 553 38.10 -0.87 -0.52
CA GLN A 553 37.88 -1.64 0.71
C GLN A 553 36.68 -1.14 1.53
N THR A 554 36.20 0.09 1.27
CA THR A 554 35.02 0.66 1.92
C THR A 554 33.76 0.17 1.18
N GLY A 555 33.24 -0.99 1.59
CA GLY A 555 32.13 -1.66 0.88
C GLY A 555 30.77 -0.95 0.94
N PHE A 556 30.54 -0.10 1.96
CA PHE A 556 29.25 0.58 2.20
C PHE A 556 29.45 2.06 2.56
N PRO A 557 29.90 2.91 1.61
CA PRO A 557 30.18 4.32 1.87
C PRO A 557 28.96 5.14 2.30
N GLU A 558 27.75 4.66 2.00
CA GLU A 558 26.49 5.26 2.41
C GLU A 558 26.13 5.05 3.88
N GLN A 559 26.87 4.23 4.63
CA GLN A 559 26.63 4.09 6.08
C GLN A 559 26.87 5.40 6.81
N TYR A 560 26.05 5.67 7.83
CA TYR A 560 26.09 6.92 8.59
C TYR A 560 27.49 7.27 9.14
N GLU A 561 28.24 6.28 9.64
CA GLU A 561 29.60 6.49 10.15
C GLU A 561 30.58 6.96 9.06
N CYS A 562 30.51 6.33 7.88
CA CYS A 562 31.30 6.72 6.71
C CYS A 562 30.97 8.14 6.28
N GLN A 563 29.67 8.47 6.20
CA GLN A 563 29.22 9.80 5.81
C GLN A 563 29.73 10.91 6.76
N LEU A 564 29.73 10.68 8.08
CA LEU A 564 30.29 11.63 9.04
C LEU A 564 31.79 11.88 8.83
N VAL A 565 32.56 10.80 8.62
CA VAL A 565 34.01 10.88 8.45
C VAL A 565 34.37 11.52 7.11
N HIS A 566 33.72 11.12 6.02
CA HIS A 566 33.93 11.70 4.70
C HIS A 566 33.54 13.18 4.68
N PHE A 567 32.44 13.58 5.33
CA PHE A 567 32.07 15.00 5.41
C PHE A 567 33.13 15.83 6.14
N VAL A 568 33.65 15.37 7.28
CA VAL A 568 34.73 16.07 8.00
C VAL A 568 36.01 16.13 7.15
N ARG A 569 36.37 15.02 6.50
CA ARG A 569 37.51 14.93 5.57
C ARG A 569 37.39 15.97 4.47
N ASP A 570 36.29 15.94 3.72
CA ASP A 570 36.08 16.78 2.54
C ASP A 570 36.12 18.28 2.91
N ILE A 571 35.47 18.66 4.01
CA ILE A 571 35.53 20.04 4.51
C ILE A 571 36.97 20.48 4.83
N PHE A 572 37.76 19.64 5.49
CA PHE A 572 39.15 19.98 5.83
C PHE A 572 40.08 19.98 4.61
N GLU A 573 39.83 19.14 3.59
CA GLU A 573 40.54 19.21 2.31
C GLU A 573 40.27 20.53 1.58
N LEU A 574 39.02 20.99 1.58
CA LEU A 574 38.60 22.24 0.95
C LEU A 574 39.02 23.49 1.75
N SER A 575 39.28 23.35 3.05
CA SER A 575 39.65 24.45 3.94
C SER A 575 41.10 24.90 3.76
N LYS A 576 41.39 26.18 4.06
CA LYS A 576 42.76 26.69 4.04
C LYS A 576 43.56 26.15 5.23
N PRO A 577 44.82 25.69 5.04
CA PRO A 577 45.63 25.10 6.10
C PRO A 577 45.75 25.96 7.37
N ASP A 578 45.93 27.28 7.22
CA ASP A 578 46.08 28.20 8.35
C ASP A 578 44.83 28.27 9.24
N GLN A 579 43.65 28.00 8.69
CA GLN A 579 42.38 28.07 9.43
C GLN A 579 42.11 26.78 10.22
N ILE A 580 42.55 25.62 9.71
CA ILE A 580 42.31 24.32 10.34
C ILE A 580 43.46 23.86 11.25
N LYS A 581 44.64 24.49 11.17
CA LYS A 581 45.86 24.04 11.86
C LYS A 581 45.71 23.78 13.36
N GLU A 582 45.11 24.70 14.12
CA GLU A 582 44.90 24.49 15.56
C GLU A 582 43.86 23.37 15.81
N LYS A 583 42.83 23.24 14.96
CA LYS A 583 41.86 22.16 15.05
C LYS A 583 42.49 20.79 14.83
N ILE A 584 43.32 20.67 13.80
CA ILE A 584 44.08 19.43 13.49
C ILE A 584 44.98 19.04 14.66
N LYS A 585 45.62 20.01 15.31
CA LYS A 585 46.43 19.80 16.52
C LYS A 585 45.60 19.33 17.72
N ASP A 586 44.38 19.86 17.89
CA ASP A 586 43.44 19.42 18.93
C ASP A 586 42.89 18.00 18.69
N LEU A 587 42.66 17.62 17.43
CA LEU A 587 42.23 16.28 17.06
C LEU A 587 43.35 15.24 17.22
N LEU A 588 44.60 15.64 17.00
CA LEU A 588 45.78 14.78 17.13
C LEU A 588 45.97 14.21 18.55
N ILE A 589 45.49 14.93 19.57
CA ILE A 589 45.60 14.53 20.98
C ILE A 589 44.40 13.71 21.49
N LYS A 590 43.37 13.46 20.67
CA LYS A 590 42.21 12.67 21.06
C LYS A 590 42.56 11.17 21.16
N GLU A 591 41.91 10.47 22.08
CA GLU A 591 42.19 9.05 22.37
C GLU A 591 41.75 8.12 21.23
N HIS A 592 40.56 8.32 20.67
CA HIS A 592 40.01 7.43 19.64
C HIS A 592 40.80 7.52 18.32
N PRO A 593 41.18 6.40 17.69
CA PRO A 593 42.00 6.39 16.49
C PRO A 593 41.45 7.22 15.32
N ILE A 594 40.13 7.24 15.12
CA ILE A 594 39.50 7.91 13.97
C ILE A 594 39.94 9.37 13.82
N PHE A 595 40.11 10.10 14.92
CA PHE A 595 40.53 11.50 14.89
C PHE A 595 41.96 11.65 14.37
N LYS A 596 42.87 10.80 14.83
CA LYS A 596 44.26 10.78 14.35
C LYS A 596 44.35 10.34 12.90
N ARG A 597 43.51 9.40 12.46
CA ARG A 597 43.44 8.95 11.05
C ARG A 597 43.00 10.09 10.13
N ILE A 598 41.92 10.79 10.48
CA ILE A 598 41.48 12.01 9.76
C ILE A 598 42.63 13.03 9.73
N VAL A 599 43.26 13.31 10.87
CA VAL A 599 44.38 14.27 10.95
C VAL A 599 45.54 13.90 10.03
N LEU A 600 45.95 12.64 10.01
CA LEU A 600 47.05 12.16 9.16
C LEU A 600 46.71 12.30 7.68
N HIS A 601 45.49 11.94 7.29
CA HIS A 601 44.98 12.16 5.94
C HIS A 601 45.02 13.64 5.55
N ILE A 602 44.55 14.54 6.42
CA ILE A 602 44.57 15.99 6.15
C ILE A 602 45.99 16.57 6.14
N ILE A 603 46.90 16.09 7.00
CA ILE A 603 48.31 16.46 6.92
C ILE A 603 48.91 15.98 5.60
N ASN A 604 48.56 14.78 5.12
CA ASN A 604 49.01 14.29 3.83
C ASN A 604 48.53 15.21 2.69
N TYR A 605 47.24 15.55 2.67
CA TYR A 605 46.64 16.42 1.66
C TYR A 605 47.25 17.83 1.66
N HIS A 606 47.43 18.44 2.84
CA HIS A 606 48.00 19.79 3.02
C HIS A 606 49.46 19.77 3.47
N TYR A 607 50.25 18.78 3.05
CA TYR A 607 51.57 18.48 3.61
C TYR A 607 52.52 19.67 3.68
N LYS A 608 52.58 20.46 2.61
CA LYS A 608 53.43 21.65 2.52
C LYS A 608 53.26 22.61 3.70
N TYR A 609 52.06 22.70 4.27
CA TYR A 609 51.70 23.66 5.32
C TYR A 609 51.58 23.03 6.70
N LEU A 610 51.17 21.75 6.79
CA LEU A 610 50.87 21.07 8.06
C LEU A 610 51.93 20.04 8.49
N ASN A 611 52.97 19.76 7.68
CA ASN A 611 53.97 18.72 7.99
C ASN A 611 54.66 18.89 9.37
N GLU A 612 54.78 20.12 9.88
CA GLU A 612 55.39 20.35 11.20
C GLU A 612 54.64 19.64 12.33
N LEU A 613 53.31 19.46 12.20
CA LEU A 613 52.50 18.75 13.19
C LEU A 613 52.89 17.27 13.26
N PHE A 614 53.15 16.65 12.10
CA PHE A 614 53.66 15.28 12.02
C PHE A 614 55.09 15.18 12.55
N TRP A 615 56.00 16.08 12.13
CA TRP A 615 57.40 16.01 12.55
C TRP A 615 57.63 16.33 14.03
N ASN A 616 56.73 17.08 14.67
CA ASN A 616 56.78 17.40 16.10
C ASN A 616 56.10 16.35 16.99
N TRP A 617 55.62 15.24 16.42
CA TRP A 617 55.08 14.12 17.20
C TRP A 617 56.13 13.60 18.20
N LYS A 618 55.76 13.56 19.49
CA LYS A 618 56.69 13.29 20.61
C LYS A 618 57.10 11.82 20.72
N SER A 619 56.16 10.90 20.51
CA SER A 619 56.41 9.45 20.43
C SER A 619 56.74 9.02 19.00
N ASN A 620 57.11 7.76 18.83
CA ASN A 620 57.22 7.14 17.51
C ASN A 620 55.80 6.96 16.93
N PRO A 621 55.43 7.67 15.84
CA PRO A 621 54.08 7.58 15.27
C PRO A 621 53.75 6.17 14.78
N LEU A 622 54.77 5.41 14.37
CA LEU A 622 54.59 4.05 13.87
C LEU A 622 54.10 3.10 14.97
N ASP A 623 54.26 3.40 16.27
CA ASP A 623 53.74 2.53 17.35
C ASP A 623 52.19 2.57 17.45
N GLU A 624 51.52 3.52 16.80
CA GLU A 624 50.06 3.63 16.76
C GLU A 624 49.49 2.72 15.66
N VAL A 625 49.32 1.43 15.97
CA VAL A 625 48.98 0.36 15.01
C VAL A 625 47.74 0.69 14.17
N THR A 626 46.70 1.27 14.76
CA THR A 626 45.44 1.61 14.07
C THR A 626 45.56 2.74 13.04
N LEU A 627 46.72 3.40 12.94
CA LEU A 627 46.97 4.52 12.02
C LEU A 627 47.82 4.11 10.81
N LYS A 628 48.10 2.81 10.65
CA LYS A 628 49.08 2.30 9.70
C LYS A 628 48.86 2.81 8.29
N HIS A 629 47.62 2.69 7.79
CA HIS A 629 47.27 3.05 6.42
C HIS A 629 47.55 4.53 6.13
N GLU A 630 46.99 5.44 6.94
CA GLU A 630 47.15 6.88 6.72
C GLU A 630 48.60 7.35 6.97
N LEU A 631 49.33 6.72 7.90
CA LEU A 631 50.77 6.98 8.10
C LEU A 631 51.60 6.53 6.89
N TYR A 632 51.29 5.37 6.35
CA TYR A 632 52.00 4.80 5.21
C TYR A 632 51.82 5.67 3.96
N GLU A 633 50.58 6.05 3.65
CA GLU A 633 50.28 6.93 2.52
C GLU A 633 50.87 8.34 2.70
N LEU A 634 50.89 8.90 3.92
CA LEU A 634 51.57 10.18 4.19
C LEU A 634 53.07 10.11 3.91
N LEU A 635 53.75 9.05 4.38
CA LEU A 635 55.18 8.87 4.13
C LEU A 635 55.44 8.71 2.63
N LYS A 636 54.70 7.82 1.97
CA LYS A 636 54.83 7.49 0.55
C LYS A 636 54.62 8.70 -0.35
N ALA A 637 53.53 9.45 -0.17
CA ALA A 637 53.20 10.59 -1.01
C ALA A 637 54.20 11.75 -0.88
N ASN A 638 54.90 11.87 0.26
CA ASN A 638 55.70 13.06 0.56
C ASN A 638 57.20 12.81 0.70
N CYS A 639 57.68 11.56 0.65
CA CYS A 639 59.06 11.22 0.99
C CYS A 639 60.12 11.97 0.16
N SER A 640 59.84 12.29 -1.11
CA SER A 640 60.77 13.03 -1.98
C SER A 640 61.07 14.45 -1.48
N SER A 641 60.25 14.99 -0.57
CA SER A 641 60.45 16.30 0.06
C SER A 641 61.23 16.24 1.38
N PHE A 642 61.54 15.05 1.90
CA PHE A 642 62.15 14.89 3.22
C PHE A 642 63.63 15.28 3.21
N SER A 643 64.07 15.96 4.27
CA SER A 643 65.49 16.21 4.52
C SER A 643 66.20 14.92 4.96
N LYS A 644 67.53 14.90 4.89
CA LYS A 644 68.33 13.77 5.38
C LYS A 644 68.10 13.49 6.86
N GLU A 645 67.90 14.52 7.68
CA GLU A 645 67.57 14.39 9.10
C GLU A 645 66.19 13.75 9.30
N GLN A 646 65.21 14.13 8.49
CA GLN A 646 63.86 13.54 8.51
C GLN A 646 63.90 12.07 8.08
N ILE A 647 64.60 11.74 7.00
CA ILE A 647 64.81 10.35 6.56
C ILE A 647 65.45 9.52 7.69
N LYS A 648 66.53 10.02 8.29
CA LYS A 648 67.18 9.37 9.42
C LYS A 648 66.24 9.19 10.62
N LYS A 649 65.36 10.16 10.87
CA LYS A 649 64.34 10.07 11.94
C LYS A 649 63.35 8.94 11.65
N VAL A 650 62.85 8.81 10.43
CA VAL A 650 61.94 7.71 10.04
C VAL A 650 62.66 6.36 10.10
N LEU A 651 63.92 6.27 9.67
CA LEU A 651 64.72 5.04 9.82
C LEU A 651 64.84 4.63 11.30
N VAL A 652 65.08 5.58 12.20
CA VAL A 652 65.09 5.32 13.65
C VAL A 652 63.72 4.86 14.15
N TRP A 653 62.62 5.45 13.66
CA TRP A 653 61.25 5.01 13.99
C TRP A 653 60.99 3.57 13.54
N ILE A 654 61.40 3.20 12.33
CA ILE A 654 61.24 1.83 11.80
C ILE A 654 62.03 0.83 12.64
N GLU A 655 63.25 1.19 13.05
CA GLU A 655 64.10 0.31 13.85
C GLU A 655 63.64 0.17 15.31
N SER A 656 63.09 1.24 15.90
CA SER A 656 62.69 1.28 17.31
C SER A 656 61.22 0.93 17.58
N LYS A 657 60.38 0.84 16.54
CA LYS A 657 58.97 0.44 16.65
C LYS A 657 58.81 -0.92 17.34
N THR A 658 57.80 -1.03 18.19
CA THR A 658 57.39 -2.32 18.75
C THR A 658 56.46 -3.04 17.77
N TYR A 659 56.96 -4.08 17.10
CA TYR A 659 56.17 -4.88 16.18
C TYR A 659 55.45 -6.00 16.93
N TYR A 660 54.14 -6.16 16.68
CA TYR A 660 53.39 -7.29 17.21
C TYR A 660 53.85 -8.59 16.53
N ILE A 661 54.29 -9.55 17.35
CA ILE A 661 54.62 -10.91 16.95
C ILE A 661 53.82 -11.83 17.89
N SER A 662 52.97 -12.69 17.31
CA SER A 662 52.12 -13.60 18.09
C SER A 662 52.98 -14.53 18.96
N ASN A 663 52.44 -14.97 20.11
CA ASN A 663 53.17 -15.83 21.04
C ASN A 663 53.62 -17.15 20.38
N GLU A 664 52.79 -17.71 19.50
CA GLU A 664 53.11 -18.90 18.71
C GLU A 664 54.32 -18.71 17.77
N THR A 665 54.56 -17.48 17.30
CA THR A 665 55.69 -17.18 16.41
C THR A 665 56.97 -16.84 17.18
N LYS A 666 56.86 -16.40 18.44
CA LYS A 666 58.03 -16.01 19.26
C LYS A 666 58.96 -17.17 19.59
N ASP A 667 58.44 -18.40 19.62
CA ASP A 667 59.19 -19.61 19.93
C ASP A 667 60.06 -20.10 18.75
N ASN A 668 59.92 -19.48 17.56
CA ASN A 668 60.74 -19.75 16.38
C ASN A 668 61.47 -18.46 15.93
N GLU A 669 62.75 -18.35 16.31
CA GLU A 669 63.58 -17.17 16.04
C GLU A 669 63.66 -16.82 14.54
N GLU A 670 63.73 -17.82 13.64
CA GLU A 670 63.83 -17.59 12.20
C GLU A 670 62.54 -17.00 11.59
N ILE A 671 61.38 -17.51 11.99
CA ILE A 671 60.08 -16.99 11.52
C ILE A 671 59.82 -15.59 12.10
N SER A 672 60.20 -15.38 13.36
CA SER A 672 60.12 -14.08 14.03
C SER A 672 60.97 -13.02 13.30
N GLU A 673 62.21 -13.36 12.94
CA GLU A 673 63.12 -12.48 12.19
C GLU A 673 62.58 -12.15 10.79
N LYS A 674 62.06 -13.15 10.06
CA LYS A 674 61.44 -12.96 8.74
C LYS A 674 60.18 -12.09 8.79
N LYS A 675 59.30 -12.26 9.79
CA LYS A 675 58.11 -11.40 9.97
C LYS A 675 58.49 -9.97 10.31
N LEU A 676 59.48 -9.79 11.20
CA LEU A 676 59.99 -8.47 11.54
C LEU A 676 60.60 -7.76 10.32
N ALA A 677 61.42 -8.47 9.53
CA ALA A 677 61.99 -7.96 8.30
C ALA A 677 60.91 -7.55 7.28
N TYR A 678 59.85 -8.35 7.14
CA TYR A 678 58.71 -8.00 6.28
C TYR A 678 58.02 -6.71 6.71
N ARG A 679 57.74 -6.55 8.01
CA ARG A 679 57.11 -5.33 8.53
C ARG A 679 58.01 -4.10 8.43
N LYS A 680 59.33 -4.26 8.60
CA LYS A 680 60.30 -3.16 8.45
C LYS A 680 60.45 -2.75 6.99
N LYS A 681 60.57 -3.70 6.07
CA LYS A 681 60.66 -3.39 4.63
C LYS A 681 59.36 -2.81 4.06
N GLU A 682 58.21 -3.20 4.60
CA GLU A 682 56.91 -2.59 4.29
C GLU A 682 57.00 -1.08 4.53
N TRP A 683 57.39 -0.63 5.73
CA TRP A 683 57.57 0.80 6.01
C TRP A 683 58.66 1.48 5.15
N LEU A 684 59.77 0.79 4.88
CA LEU A 684 60.84 1.32 4.03
C LEU A 684 60.38 1.50 2.58
N SER A 685 59.44 0.70 2.11
CA SER A 685 58.91 0.81 0.74
C SER A 685 58.24 2.16 0.48
N ALA A 686 57.62 2.76 1.49
CA ALA A 686 57.09 4.12 1.44
C ALA A 686 58.17 5.21 1.28
N LEU A 687 59.46 4.90 1.44
CA LEU A 687 60.56 5.86 1.33
C LEU A 687 61.42 5.66 0.10
N LEU A 688 61.16 4.67 -0.75
CA LEU A 688 62.06 4.30 -1.86
C LEU A 688 62.24 5.44 -2.87
N GLU A 689 61.23 6.31 -3.06
CA GLU A 689 61.34 7.45 -3.98
C GLU A 689 62.30 8.55 -3.50
N THR A 690 62.74 8.52 -2.24
CA THR A 690 63.82 9.40 -1.74
C THR A 690 65.14 9.17 -2.48
N LYS A 691 65.36 7.94 -2.98
CA LYS A 691 66.64 7.46 -3.53
C LYS A 691 67.82 7.64 -2.56
N ASP A 692 67.55 7.76 -1.26
CA ASP A 692 68.60 7.91 -0.26
C ASP A 692 69.36 6.58 -0.06
N PRO A 693 70.70 6.58 -0.09
CA PRO A 693 71.48 5.36 0.05
C PRO A 693 71.20 4.56 1.33
N ASP A 694 70.89 5.23 2.45
CA ASP A 694 70.63 4.56 3.72
C ASP A 694 69.27 3.84 3.71
N VAL A 695 68.27 4.43 3.02
CA VAL A 695 66.95 3.81 2.81
C VAL A 695 67.07 2.59 1.89
N ILE A 696 67.74 2.74 0.74
CA ILE A 696 67.94 1.64 -0.22
C ILE A 696 68.69 0.48 0.45
N SER A 697 69.81 0.77 1.12
CA SER A 697 70.59 -0.25 1.82
C SER A 697 69.79 -0.94 2.94
N SER A 698 68.96 -0.19 3.67
CA SER A 698 68.08 -0.77 4.71
C SER A 698 66.98 -1.64 4.11
N PHE A 699 66.40 -1.23 2.99
CA PHE A 699 65.37 -2.01 2.28
C PHE A 699 65.97 -3.30 1.73
N GLU A 700 67.12 -3.21 1.05
CA GLU A 700 67.87 -4.36 0.53
C GLU A 700 68.25 -5.35 1.64
N LYS A 701 68.74 -4.85 2.78
CA LYS A 701 69.04 -5.67 3.96
C LYS A 701 67.82 -6.50 4.41
N TYR A 702 66.64 -5.89 4.52
CA TYR A 702 65.44 -6.62 4.97
C TYR A 702 64.81 -7.47 3.86
N GLN A 703 65.00 -7.08 2.59
CA GLN A 703 64.61 -7.87 1.43
C GLN A 703 65.47 -9.14 1.29
N GLU A 704 66.75 -9.10 1.66
CA GLU A 704 67.60 -10.29 1.75
C GLU A 704 67.14 -11.25 2.85
N ILE A 705 66.71 -10.72 4.00
CA ILE A 705 66.20 -11.54 5.13
C ILE A 705 64.83 -12.16 4.79
N ASN A 706 63.95 -11.40 4.14
CA ASN A 706 62.66 -11.90 3.67
C ASN A 706 62.40 -11.39 2.23
N PRO A 707 62.49 -12.25 1.20
CA PRO A 707 62.34 -11.83 -0.19
C PRO A 707 60.89 -11.72 -0.68
N ALA A 708 59.87 -12.04 0.14
CA ALA A 708 58.46 -12.04 -0.28
C ALA A 708 58.01 -10.67 -0.85
N GLU A 709 57.18 -10.62 -1.89
CA GLU A 709 56.67 -9.33 -2.37
C GLU A 709 55.77 -8.66 -1.34
N LEU A 710 55.70 -7.33 -1.37
CA LEU A 710 54.82 -6.56 -0.50
C LEU A 710 53.40 -6.56 -1.08
N ASP A 711 52.50 -7.27 -0.41
CA ASP A 711 51.09 -7.34 -0.77
C ASP A 711 50.29 -6.25 -0.04
N HIS A 712 49.60 -5.39 -0.80
CA HIS A 712 48.82 -4.22 -0.33
C HIS A 712 49.46 -3.42 0.82
N PRO A 713 50.70 -2.90 0.65
CA PRO A 713 51.44 -2.26 1.75
C PRO A 713 50.69 -1.04 2.28
N GLY A 714 50.63 -0.91 3.60
CA GLY A 714 49.83 0.11 4.30
C GLY A 714 48.57 -0.46 4.95
N PHE A 715 48.01 -1.56 4.45
CA PHE A 715 46.87 -2.25 5.07
C PHE A 715 47.34 -3.38 6.00
N ASP A 716 46.63 -3.58 7.12
CA ASP A 716 46.84 -4.76 7.99
C ASP A 716 45.93 -5.93 7.60
N THR A 717 44.83 -5.64 6.91
CA THR A 717 43.90 -6.63 6.38
C THR A 717 43.35 -6.09 5.07
N TRP A 718 43.29 -6.96 4.07
CA TRP A 718 42.75 -6.65 2.76
C TRP A 718 41.71 -7.71 2.41
N ILE A 719 40.47 -7.28 2.20
CA ILE A 719 39.36 -8.16 1.87
C ILE A 719 39.21 -8.16 0.35
N GLU A 720 39.53 -9.27 -0.28
CA GLU A 720 39.07 -9.56 -1.64
C GLU A 720 37.90 -10.53 -1.56
N SER A 721 37.01 -10.46 -2.55
CA SER A 721 36.05 -11.54 -2.81
C SER A 721 36.37 -12.09 -4.19
N TRP A 722 36.29 -13.41 -4.32
CA TRP A 722 36.52 -14.07 -5.58
C TRP A 722 35.51 -15.20 -5.75
N THR A 723 34.95 -15.28 -6.95
CA THR A 723 34.01 -16.32 -7.36
C THR A 723 34.60 -17.03 -8.58
N GLY A 724 34.83 -18.33 -8.49
CA GLY A 724 35.32 -19.14 -9.62
C GLY A 724 36.17 -20.32 -9.18
N THR A 725 36.82 -20.96 -10.16
CA THR A 725 37.90 -21.93 -9.96
C THR A 725 39.05 -21.57 -10.92
N ILE A 726 40.30 -21.94 -10.63
CA ILE A 726 41.42 -21.74 -11.56
C ILE A 726 41.92 -23.10 -12.03
N SER A 727 42.09 -23.25 -13.34
CA SER A 727 42.67 -24.47 -13.91
C SER A 727 44.20 -24.39 -13.92
N PRO A 728 44.91 -25.49 -13.66
CA PRO A 728 46.37 -25.55 -13.81
C PRO A 728 46.81 -25.60 -15.28
N ILE A 729 45.88 -25.67 -16.23
CA ILE A 729 46.15 -25.78 -17.66
C ILE A 729 45.08 -25.06 -18.47
N GLU A 730 45.51 -24.37 -19.53
CA GLU A 730 44.61 -23.73 -20.48
C GLU A 730 43.85 -24.75 -21.35
N ASN A 731 42.60 -24.45 -21.70
CA ASN A 731 41.76 -25.34 -22.51
C ASN A 731 42.44 -25.75 -23.83
N VAL A 732 43.10 -24.80 -24.51
CA VAL A 732 43.79 -25.06 -25.78
C VAL A 732 44.95 -26.04 -25.60
N GLU A 733 45.69 -25.95 -24.50
CA GLU A 733 46.78 -26.88 -24.22
C GLU A 733 46.25 -28.28 -23.86
N LEU A 734 45.17 -28.35 -23.09
CA LEU A 734 44.50 -29.61 -22.75
C LEU A 734 43.96 -30.30 -24.02
N LEU A 735 43.37 -29.55 -24.95
CA LEU A 735 42.85 -30.06 -26.23
C LEU A 735 43.94 -30.65 -27.14
N ASN A 736 45.16 -30.10 -27.10
CA ASN A 736 46.30 -30.57 -27.90
C ASN A 736 46.93 -31.87 -27.39
N LYS A 737 46.61 -32.32 -26.16
CA LYS A 737 47.12 -33.57 -25.58
C LYS A 737 46.26 -34.78 -25.99
N SER A 738 46.88 -35.95 -26.13
CA SER A 738 46.11 -37.20 -26.31
C SER A 738 45.30 -37.53 -25.05
N ASN A 739 44.28 -38.40 -25.15
CA ASN A 739 43.49 -38.74 -23.96
C ASN A 739 44.32 -39.47 -22.89
N GLU A 740 45.32 -40.27 -23.29
CA GLU A 740 46.28 -40.88 -22.37
C GLU A 740 47.13 -39.81 -21.66
N ASP A 741 47.65 -38.82 -22.40
CA ASP A 741 48.44 -37.72 -21.84
C ASP A 741 47.62 -36.84 -20.88
N ILE A 742 46.32 -36.63 -21.17
CA ILE A 742 45.41 -35.91 -20.27
C ILE A 742 45.20 -36.68 -18.98
N VAL A 743 45.01 -37.99 -19.05
CA VAL A 743 44.84 -38.84 -17.87
C VAL A 743 46.12 -38.86 -17.03
N GLU A 744 47.28 -38.96 -17.68
CA GLU A 744 48.58 -38.86 -17.00
C GLU A 744 48.72 -37.50 -16.31
N TYR A 745 48.35 -36.40 -16.98
CA TYR A 745 48.35 -35.06 -16.39
C TYR A 745 47.43 -34.96 -15.17
N ILE A 746 46.18 -35.41 -15.28
CA ILE A 746 45.20 -35.38 -14.18
C ILE A 746 45.68 -36.19 -12.97
N ASN A 747 46.20 -37.40 -13.19
CA ASN A 747 46.63 -38.27 -12.10
C ASN A 747 47.92 -37.80 -11.42
N ASN A 748 48.79 -37.12 -12.15
CA ASN A 748 50.02 -36.55 -11.61
C ASN A 748 49.81 -35.16 -11.00
N TYR A 749 48.70 -34.48 -11.32
CA TYR A 749 48.37 -33.19 -10.73
C TYR A 749 48.13 -33.33 -9.22
N LYS A 750 48.97 -32.64 -8.45
CA LYS A 750 48.80 -32.47 -7.01
C LYS A 750 48.52 -31.01 -6.77
N GLU A 751 47.42 -30.73 -6.09
CA GLU A 751 47.19 -29.40 -5.55
C GLU A 751 48.33 -29.06 -4.60
N GLU A 752 48.89 -27.87 -4.78
CA GLU A 752 49.74 -27.28 -3.75
C GLU A 752 48.89 -26.99 -2.50
N GLU A 753 49.52 -26.79 -1.34
CA GLU A 753 48.81 -26.48 -0.07
C GLU A 753 47.77 -25.36 -0.24
N GLU A 754 46.70 -25.45 0.56
CA GLU A 754 45.54 -24.54 0.57
C GLU A 754 45.95 -23.08 0.34
N GLY A 755 45.40 -22.49 -0.72
CA GLY A 755 45.72 -21.12 -1.12
C GLY A 755 44.60 -20.50 -1.94
N TRP A 756 44.32 -19.23 -1.67
CA TRP A 756 43.33 -18.45 -2.39
C TRP A 756 43.77 -18.17 -3.83
N LYS A 757 42.87 -18.26 -4.81
CA LYS A 757 43.14 -18.03 -6.25
C LYS A 757 44.31 -18.87 -6.80
N LYS A 758 44.41 -20.13 -6.37
CA LYS A 758 45.35 -21.09 -6.94
C LYS A 758 44.64 -22.07 -7.87
N PRO A 759 45.36 -22.66 -8.83
CA PRO A 759 44.86 -23.81 -9.56
C PRO A 759 44.34 -24.91 -8.62
N SER A 760 43.14 -25.43 -8.88
CA SER A 760 42.52 -26.48 -8.08
C SER A 760 42.09 -27.66 -8.93
N LYS A 761 41.77 -28.79 -8.28
CA LYS A 761 41.19 -29.96 -8.94
C LYS A 761 39.85 -29.61 -9.56
N GLU A 762 39.03 -28.79 -8.91
CA GLU A 762 37.76 -28.28 -9.44
C GLU A 762 37.98 -27.44 -10.70
N GLY A 763 39.00 -26.58 -10.74
CA GLY A 763 39.32 -25.80 -11.94
C GLY A 763 39.86 -26.63 -13.10
N LEU A 764 40.66 -27.65 -12.81
CA LEU A 764 41.05 -28.65 -13.83
C LEU A 764 39.83 -29.42 -14.34
N SER A 765 38.90 -29.76 -13.44
CA SER A 765 37.66 -30.47 -13.78
C SER A 765 36.74 -29.62 -14.65
N GLU A 766 36.62 -28.33 -14.35
CA GLU A 766 35.86 -27.37 -15.17
C GLU A 766 36.47 -27.23 -16.58
N SER A 767 37.79 -27.11 -16.67
CA SER A 767 38.49 -27.07 -17.98
C SER A 767 38.30 -28.35 -18.78
N LEU A 768 38.35 -29.52 -18.12
CA LEU A 768 38.05 -30.79 -18.77
C LEU A 768 36.61 -30.83 -19.32
N ARG A 769 35.62 -30.45 -18.50
CA ARG A 769 34.21 -30.37 -18.93
C ARG A 769 34.05 -29.44 -20.14
N ASN A 770 34.64 -28.25 -20.09
CA ASN A 770 34.57 -27.25 -21.17
C ASN A 770 35.17 -27.80 -22.47
N CYS A 771 36.38 -28.39 -22.39
CA CYS A 771 37.04 -28.98 -23.55
C CYS A 771 36.20 -30.12 -24.17
N VAL A 772 35.59 -30.96 -23.33
CA VAL A 772 34.72 -32.07 -23.77
C VAL A 772 33.44 -31.55 -24.41
N SER A 773 32.79 -30.55 -23.81
CA SER A 773 31.60 -29.91 -24.37
C SER A 773 31.87 -29.25 -25.73
N GLU A 774 33.04 -28.63 -25.88
CA GLU A 774 33.46 -27.99 -27.12
C GLU A 774 33.83 -28.99 -28.22
N ASN A 775 34.62 -30.03 -27.88
CA ASN A 775 35.21 -30.98 -28.84
C ASN A 775 34.92 -32.44 -28.46
N PRO A 776 33.63 -32.86 -28.36
CA PRO A 776 33.25 -34.14 -27.77
C PRO A 776 33.81 -35.36 -28.51
N GLU A 777 33.88 -35.30 -29.84
CA GLU A 777 34.37 -36.40 -30.69
C GLU A 777 35.82 -36.81 -30.34
N LYS A 778 36.68 -35.82 -30.04
CA LYS A 778 38.09 -36.05 -29.65
C LYS A 778 38.19 -36.91 -28.40
N PHE A 779 37.34 -36.65 -27.42
CA PHE A 779 37.32 -37.41 -26.18
C PHE A 779 36.60 -38.76 -26.37
N ALA A 780 35.45 -38.74 -27.05
CA ALA A 780 34.60 -39.91 -27.29
C ALA A 780 35.26 -41.02 -28.11
N ASN A 781 36.19 -40.69 -29.01
CA ASN A 781 36.91 -41.67 -29.83
C ASN A 781 37.82 -42.61 -29.00
N ASP A 782 38.32 -42.17 -27.83
CA ASP A 782 39.15 -42.98 -26.94
C ASP A 782 38.91 -42.61 -25.46
N MET A 783 37.80 -43.08 -24.88
CA MET A 783 37.41 -42.73 -23.52
C MET A 783 37.91 -43.67 -22.43
N MET A 784 38.35 -44.88 -22.79
CA MET A 784 38.74 -45.90 -21.81
C MET A 784 39.87 -45.46 -20.85
N PRO A 785 40.86 -44.65 -21.28
CA PRO A 785 41.87 -44.11 -20.37
C PRO A 785 41.29 -43.41 -19.13
N PHE A 786 40.16 -42.70 -19.27
CA PHE A 786 39.51 -41.93 -18.20
C PHE A 786 38.86 -42.81 -17.11
N LEU A 787 38.84 -44.14 -17.25
CA LEU A 787 38.45 -45.03 -16.15
C LEU A 787 39.46 -44.96 -14.98
N ARG A 788 40.69 -44.52 -15.24
CA ARG A 788 41.79 -44.42 -14.26
C ARG A 788 41.89 -43.07 -13.55
N VAL A 789 40.99 -42.12 -13.82
CA VAL A 789 40.97 -40.82 -13.11
C VAL A 789 39.93 -40.81 -11.98
N GLN A 790 40.08 -39.86 -11.05
CA GLN A 790 39.16 -39.69 -9.91
C GLN A 790 37.72 -39.37 -10.37
N ARG A 791 36.73 -39.67 -9.51
CA ARG A 791 35.29 -39.50 -9.80
C ARG A 791 34.91 -38.09 -10.23
N LEU A 792 35.53 -37.05 -9.65
CA LEU A 792 35.36 -35.65 -10.07
C LEU A 792 35.53 -35.47 -11.59
N TYR A 793 36.60 -36.03 -12.16
CA TYR A 793 36.91 -35.90 -13.59
C TYR A 793 36.07 -36.82 -14.47
N GLN A 794 35.70 -38.00 -13.98
CA GLN A 794 34.73 -38.86 -14.67
C GLN A 794 33.36 -38.17 -14.78
N HIS A 795 32.92 -37.50 -13.71
CA HIS A 795 31.72 -36.68 -13.71
C HIS A 795 31.82 -35.53 -14.72
N ALA A 796 32.92 -34.78 -14.71
CA ALA A 796 33.15 -33.67 -15.64
C ALA A 796 33.11 -34.10 -17.11
N LEU A 797 33.68 -35.27 -17.43
CA LEU A 797 33.65 -35.85 -18.76
C LEU A 797 32.20 -36.13 -19.22
N LEU A 798 31.41 -36.81 -18.38
CA LEU A 798 30.01 -37.13 -18.68
C LEU A 798 29.12 -35.89 -18.77
N TRP A 799 29.36 -34.90 -17.91
CA TRP A 799 28.65 -33.63 -17.94
C TRP A 799 28.96 -32.86 -19.23
N GLY A 800 30.23 -32.74 -19.60
CA GLY A 800 30.63 -32.09 -20.86
C GLY A 800 29.97 -32.75 -22.09
N LEU A 801 29.85 -34.08 -22.10
CA LEU A 801 29.15 -34.81 -23.16
C LEU A 801 27.64 -34.51 -23.19
N SER A 802 27.02 -34.36 -22.02
CA SER A 802 25.60 -33.96 -21.92
C SER A 802 25.36 -32.57 -22.49
N GLU A 803 26.27 -31.64 -22.22
CA GLU A 803 26.20 -30.28 -22.77
C GLU A 803 26.41 -30.28 -24.28
N ALA A 804 27.40 -31.03 -24.77
CA ALA A 804 27.63 -31.22 -26.19
C ALA A 804 26.39 -31.78 -26.92
N TRP A 805 25.75 -32.80 -26.34
CA TRP A 805 24.56 -33.41 -26.92
C TRP A 805 23.37 -32.45 -26.96
N ARG A 806 23.11 -31.71 -25.88
CA ARG A 806 22.06 -30.67 -25.84
C ARG A 806 22.35 -29.53 -26.82
N ALA A 807 23.63 -29.27 -27.11
CA ALA A 807 24.08 -28.34 -28.14
C ALA A 807 24.05 -28.92 -29.57
N MET A 808 23.41 -30.07 -29.78
CA MET A 808 23.22 -30.73 -31.07
C MET A 808 24.52 -31.19 -31.74
N LYS A 809 25.54 -31.59 -30.96
CA LYS A 809 26.81 -32.13 -31.48
C LYS A 809 26.80 -33.66 -31.49
N ASP A 810 27.31 -34.25 -32.57
CA ASP A 810 27.44 -35.70 -32.73
C ASP A 810 28.78 -36.24 -32.21
N PHE A 811 28.76 -37.46 -31.68
CA PHE A 811 29.93 -38.22 -31.23
C PHE A 811 29.59 -39.73 -31.11
N PRO A 812 30.59 -40.64 -31.08
CA PRO A 812 30.36 -42.09 -31.11
C PRO A 812 29.72 -42.63 -29.82
N TRP A 813 28.39 -42.73 -29.81
CA TRP A 813 27.61 -43.24 -28.68
C TRP A 813 27.98 -44.65 -28.20
N GLU A 814 28.43 -45.53 -29.09
CA GLU A 814 28.90 -46.86 -28.71
C GLU A 814 30.07 -46.78 -27.71
N SER A 815 31.03 -45.87 -27.95
CA SER A 815 32.15 -45.62 -27.03
C SER A 815 31.68 -45.07 -25.69
N ILE A 816 30.70 -44.16 -25.71
CA ILE A 816 30.13 -43.56 -24.50
C ILE A 816 29.44 -44.61 -23.63
N LEU A 817 28.55 -45.41 -24.23
CA LEU A 817 27.81 -46.47 -23.50
C LEU A 817 28.76 -47.56 -23.00
N ASN A 818 29.79 -47.91 -23.77
CA ASN A 818 30.84 -48.83 -23.31
C ASN A 818 31.56 -48.28 -22.07
N PHE A 819 31.92 -47.00 -22.07
CA PHE A 819 32.55 -46.34 -20.92
C PHE A 819 31.64 -46.31 -19.70
N MET A 820 30.38 -45.88 -19.86
CA MET A 820 29.37 -45.88 -18.80
C MET A 820 29.19 -47.29 -18.22
N SER A 821 29.07 -48.31 -19.07
CA SER A 821 28.96 -49.72 -18.66
C SER A 821 30.14 -50.14 -17.80
N ARG A 822 31.37 -49.79 -18.18
CA ARG A 822 32.58 -50.13 -17.39
C ARG A 822 32.60 -49.45 -16.02
N ILE A 823 32.09 -48.22 -15.91
CA ILE A 823 31.96 -47.54 -14.61
C ILE A 823 30.97 -48.31 -13.72
N VAL A 824 29.76 -48.58 -14.21
CA VAL A 824 28.68 -49.14 -13.39
C VAL A 824 28.84 -50.64 -13.11
N GLU A 825 29.60 -51.37 -13.94
CA GLU A 825 29.93 -52.79 -13.71
C GLU A 825 31.05 -52.97 -12.67
N SER A 826 31.78 -51.91 -12.29
CA SER A 826 32.83 -51.98 -11.28
C SER A 826 32.25 -52.04 -9.87
N ASP A 827 32.60 -53.06 -9.07
CA ASP A 827 32.17 -53.17 -7.68
C ASP A 827 32.77 -52.06 -6.79
N ASP A 828 33.96 -51.56 -7.13
CA ASP A 828 34.60 -50.44 -6.43
C ASP A 828 33.72 -49.18 -6.51
N PHE A 829 33.05 -48.93 -7.64
CA PHE A 829 32.16 -47.78 -7.80
C PHE A 829 31.00 -47.78 -6.80
N TRP A 830 30.45 -48.95 -6.48
CA TRP A 830 29.30 -49.08 -5.58
C TRP A 830 29.70 -49.16 -4.11
N SER A 831 30.91 -49.64 -3.80
CA SER A 831 31.41 -49.79 -2.43
C SER A 831 32.12 -48.55 -1.87
N GLU A 832 32.30 -47.50 -2.69
CA GLU A 832 32.85 -46.21 -2.26
C GLU A 832 32.00 -45.52 -1.17
N ASN A 833 32.64 -45.12 -0.08
CA ASN A 833 32.01 -44.41 1.04
C ASN A 833 32.39 -42.93 1.04
N TYR A 834 31.41 -42.06 1.21
CA TYR A 834 31.58 -40.62 1.33
C TYR A 834 31.35 -40.17 2.78
N ARG A 835 32.07 -39.14 3.23
CA ARG A 835 31.79 -38.52 4.52
C ARG A 835 30.52 -37.68 4.43
N GLU A 836 29.72 -37.68 5.48
CA GLU A 836 28.53 -36.82 5.58
C GLU A 836 28.94 -35.35 5.37
N GLY A 837 28.24 -34.64 4.47
CA GLY A 837 28.57 -33.26 4.07
C GLY A 837 29.64 -33.10 2.98
N SER A 838 30.24 -34.18 2.46
CA SER A 838 31.19 -34.12 1.33
C SER A 838 30.52 -34.31 -0.04
N TYR A 839 31.14 -33.79 -1.11
CA TYR A 839 30.65 -33.96 -2.49
C TYR A 839 30.62 -35.44 -2.90
N ASN A 840 29.43 -35.98 -3.11
CA ASN A 840 29.21 -37.36 -3.53
C ASN A 840 29.24 -37.48 -5.07
N TYR A 841 30.45 -37.49 -5.63
CA TYR A 841 30.65 -37.62 -7.08
C TYR A 841 30.11 -38.93 -7.66
N ARG A 842 29.98 -40.01 -6.88
CA ARG A 842 29.33 -41.26 -7.32
C ARG A 842 27.87 -41.01 -7.70
N ASN A 843 27.09 -40.39 -6.83
CA ASN A 843 25.68 -40.07 -7.10
C ASN A 843 25.54 -39.07 -8.26
N TRP A 844 26.46 -38.10 -8.36
CA TRP A 844 26.48 -37.19 -9.51
C TRP A 844 26.78 -37.92 -10.82
N ILE A 845 27.72 -38.86 -10.85
CA ILE A 845 27.96 -39.70 -12.02
C ILE A 845 26.71 -40.52 -12.37
N ILE A 846 26.07 -41.16 -11.38
CA ILE A 846 24.82 -41.92 -11.61
C ILE A 846 23.77 -41.03 -12.27
N SER A 847 23.55 -39.83 -11.72
CA SER A 847 22.63 -38.83 -12.26
C SER A 847 23.00 -38.41 -13.68
N GLN A 848 24.28 -38.11 -13.95
CA GLN A 848 24.73 -37.71 -15.29
C GLN A 848 24.60 -38.85 -16.31
N ILE A 849 24.84 -40.12 -15.93
CA ILE A 849 24.63 -41.26 -16.82
C ILE A 849 23.15 -41.38 -17.20
N ALA A 850 22.27 -41.30 -16.21
CA ALA A 850 20.82 -41.37 -16.44
C ALA A 850 20.33 -40.21 -17.32
N ASP A 851 20.74 -38.98 -17.03
CA ASP A 851 20.38 -37.79 -17.81
C ASP A 851 20.91 -37.89 -19.24
N LEU A 852 22.19 -38.25 -19.43
CA LEU A 852 22.80 -38.37 -20.75
C LEU A 852 22.09 -39.44 -21.59
N ILE A 853 21.83 -40.63 -21.03
CA ILE A 853 21.05 -41.66 -21.75
C ILE A 853 19.64 -41.16 -22.07
N GLY A 854 18.98 -40.48 -21.12
CA GLY A 854 17.65 -39.89 -21.33
C GLY A 854 17.64 -38.87 -22.47
N ASP A 855 18.58 -37.94 -22.48
CA ASP A 855 18.76 -36.92 -23.52
C ASP A 855 19.14 -37.55 -24.86
N GLY A 856 19.94 -38.62 -24.84
CA GLY A 856 20.30 -39.45 -26.00
C GLY A 856 19.13 -40.12 -26.71
N ILE A 857 17.96 -40.18 -26.06
CA ILE A 857 16.79 -40.93 -26.52
C ILE A 857 15.58 -40.03 -26.78
N LYS A 858 15.41 -38.95 -26.00
CA LYS A 858 14.18 -38.16 -25.91
C LYS A 858 13.79 -37.43 -27.20
N ASN A 859 14.76 -37.03 -28.03
CA ASN A 859 14.51 -36.28 -29.27
C ASN A 859 14.55 -37.18 -30.50
N ASP A 860 13.39 -37.46 -31.11
CA ASP A 860 13.29 -38.32 -32.29
C ASP A 860 14.21 -37.92 -33.46
N LYS A 861 14.53 -36.62 -33.59
CA LYS A 861 15.39 -36.07 -34.65
C LYS A 861 16.88 -36.12 -34.34
N HIS A 862 17.25 -36.27 -33.06
CA HIS A 862 18.62 -36.27 -32.58
C HIS A 862 18.71 -37.24 -31.41
N ALA A 863 18.65 -38.53 -31.76
CA ALA A 863 18.77 -39.67 -30.87
C ALA A 863 19.85 -40.61 -31.41
N PHE A 864 20.52 -41.36 -30.52
CA PHE A 864 21.52 -42.34 -30.95
C PHE A 864 20.91 -43.54 -31.69
N ASP A 865 21.74 -44.31 -32.40
CA ASP A 865 21.29 -45.47 -33.21
C ASP A 865 20.54 -46.50 -32.35
N ALA A 866 19.34 -46.89 -32.79
CA ALA A 866 18.48 -47.85 -32.13
C ALA A 866 19.15 -49.20 -31.81
N LYS A 867 20.22 -49.58 -32.54
CA LYS A 867 21.03 -50.77 -32.23
C LYS A 867 21.69 -50.73 -30.85
N LEU A 868 21.88 -49.55 -30.28
CA LEU A 868 22.51 -49.34 -28.97
C LEU A 868 21.50 -49.39 -27.81
N LEU A 869 20.18 -49.43 -28.09
CA LEU A 869 19.14 -49.50 -27.07
C LEU A 869 19.33 -50.65 -26.07
N PRO A 870 19.66 -51.91 -26.48
CA PRO A 870 19.88 -52.99 -25.52
C PRO A 870 21.02 -52.73 -24.54
N GLN A 871 22.04 -51.96 -24.94
CA GLN A 871 23.15 -51.60 -24.06
C GLN A 871 22.72 -50.54 -23.04
N ALA A 872 21.97 -49.51 -23.48
CA ALA A 872 21.39 -48.51 -22.60
C ALA A 872 20.43 -49.13 -21.58
N GLU A 873 19.61 -50.09 -21.99
CA GLU A 873 18.71 -50.86 -21.10
C GLU A 873 19.48 -51.54 -19.97
N LYS A 874 20.55 -52.25 -20.30
CA LYS A 874 21.35 -52.98 -19.31
C LYS A 874 21.96 -52.01 -18.28
N ILE A 875 22.44 -50.85 -18.72
CA ILE A 875 23.01 -49.82 -17.83
C ILE A 875 21.92 -49.27 -16.91
N LEU A 876 20.77 -48.87 -17.46
CA LEU A 876 19.68 -48.28 -16.67
C LEU A 876 19.10 -49.27 -15.65
N LEU A 877 18.91 -50.54 -16.01
CA LEU A 877 18.44 -51.58 -15.07
C LEU A 877 19.46 -51.83 -13.95
N LEU A 878 20.76 -51.82 -14.26
CA LEU A 878 21.80 -51.96 -13.25
C LEU A 878 21.82 -50.76 -12.30
N LEU A 879 21.66 -49.55 -12.83
CA LEU A 879 21.54 -48.33 -12.03
C LEU A 879 20.32 -48.39 -11.11
N ALA A 880 19.16 -48.81 -11.61
CA ALA A 880 17.93 -48.93 -10.81
C ALA A 880 18.06 -49.98 -9.68
N GLU A 881 18.76 -51.09 -9.91
CA GLU A 881 18.92 -52.14 -8.89
C GLU A 881 19.92 -51.74 -7.80
N LYS A 882 21.02 -51.06 -8.12
CA LYS A 882 22.09 -50.77 -7.17
C LYS A 882 22.03 -49.40 -6.51
N THR A 883 21.30 -48.43 -7.06
CA THR A 883 21.28 -47.05 -6.52
C THR A 883 20.38 -46.96 -5.29
N GLU A 884 20.89 -46.36 -4.22
CA GLU A 884 20.11 -46.00 -3.02
C GLU A 884 19.45 -44.63 -3.18
N SER A 885 18.39 -44.36 -2.41
CA SER A 885 17.71 -43.06 -2.43
C SER A 885 18.61 -41.98 -1.82
N ASP A 886 18.74 -40.85 -2.52
CA ASP A 886 19.48 -39.67 -2.09
C ASP A 886 18.60 -38.41 -2.10
N LEU A 887 17.29 -38.61 -1.92
CA LEU A 887 16.30 -37.54 -1.91
C LEU A 887 16.61 -36.52 -0.80
N SER A 888 16.88 -35.29 -1.22
CA SER A 888 16.98 -34.13 -0.33
C SER A 888 15.76 -33.22 -0.54
N LEU A 889 15.15 -32.78 0.56
CA LEU A 889 14.00 -31.88 0.51
C LEU A 889 14.43 -30.50 0.02
N MET A 890 13.98 -30.14 -1.17
CA MET A 890 14.04 -28.79 -1.73
C MET A 890 12.71 -28.05 -1.49
N ASN A 891 12.37 -27.06 -2.31
CA ASN A 891 11.13 -26.28 -2.18
C ASN A 891 9.86 -27.14 -2.24
N ASP A 892 9.82 -28.13 -3.14
CA ASP A 892 8.70 -29.05 -3.29
C ASP A 892 9.18 -30.48 -3.65
N LEU A 893 8.30 -31.47 -3.47
CA LEU A 893 8.63 -32.88 -3.67
C LEU A 893 8.98 -33.20 -5.12
N VAL A 894 8.31 -32.60 -6.11
CA VAL A 894 8.56 -32.88 -7.52
C VAL A 894 9.94 -32.37 -7.91
N THR A 895 10.28 -31.14 -7.52
CA THR A 895 11.62 -30.57 -7.72
C THR A 895 12.70 -31.38 -7.00
N SER A 896 12.40 -31.89 -5.80
CA SER A 896 13.32 -32.77 -5.06
C SER A 896 13.60 -34.08 -5.83
N VAL A 897 12.55 -34.72 -6.37
CA VAL A 897 12.68 -35.95 -7.15
C VAL A 897 13.43 -35.71 -8.46
N LEU A 898 13.14 -34.62 -9.18
CA LEU A 898 13.85 -34.26 -10.42
C LEU A 898 15.37 -34.13 -10.22
N ASN A 899 15.80 -33.72 -9.03
CA ASN A 899 17.22 -33.52 -8.71
C ASN A 899 17.88 -34.72 -8.02
N SER A 900 17.13 -35.78 -7.71
CA SER A 900 17.63 -37.01 -7.10
C SER A 900 18.17 -38.01 -8.14
N SER A 901 19.10 -38.88 -7.74
CA SER A 901 19.66 -39.90 -8.61
C SER A 901 18.59 -40.90 -9.06
N LYS A 902 17.77 -41.40 -8.14
CA LYS A 902 16.68 -42.34 -8.47
C LYS A 902 15.61 -41.73 -9.39
N GLY A 903 15.23 -40.48 -9.16
CA GLY A 903 14.25 -39.79 -10.01
C GLY A 903 14.71 -39.69 -11.47
N LYS A 904 15.99 -39.36 -11.69
CA LYS A 904 16.60 -39.31 -13.02
C LYS A 904 16.68 -40.68 -13.68
N ILE A 905 17.10 -41.72 -12.94
CA ILE A 905 17.19 -43.09 -13.44
C ILE A 905 15.81 -43.60 -13.92
N PHE A 906 14.78 -43.50 -13.08
CA PHE A 906 13.46 -43.99 -13.45
C PHE A 906 12.82 -43.16 -14.56
N SER A 907 13.05 -41.84 -14.60
CA SER A 907 12.66 -41.00 -15.73
C SER A 907 13.31 -41.47 -17.04
N ALA A 908 14.61 -41.74 -17.02
CA ALA A 908 15.34 -42.26 -18.18
C ALA A 908 14.82 -43.64 -18.62
N ILE A 909 14.48 -44.53 -17.69
CA ILE A 909 13.91 -45.86 -17.98
C ILE A 909 12.55 -45.77 -18.68
N VAL A 910 11.68 -44.86 -18.23
CA VAL A 910 10.37 -44.70 -18.87
C VAL A 910 10.51 -44.08 -20.26
N ASN A 911 11.36 -43.06 -20.41
CA ASN A 911 11.66 -42.46 -21.72
C ASN A 911 12.29 -43.48 -22.68
N TYR A 912 13.21 -44.32 -22.19
CA TYR A 912 13.74 -45.47 -22.94
C TYR A 912 12.63 -46.40 -23.41
N SER A 913 11.76 -46.82 -22.49
CA SER A 913 10.65 -47.74 -22.80
C SER A 913 9.73 -47.15 -23.87
N PHE A 914 9.45 -45.85 -23.78
CA PHE A 914 8.62 -45.13 -24.75
C PHE A 914 9.26 -45.10 -26.14
N ARG A 915 10.56 -44.77 -26.25
CA ARG A 915 11.28 -44.80 -27.54
C ARG A 915 11.34 -46.20 -28.12
N TYR A 916 11.66 -47.20 -27.30
CA TYR A 916 11.69 -48.60 -27.72
C TYR A 916 10.34 -49.01 -28.32
N ALA A 917 9.24 -48.67 -27.64
CA ALA A 917 7.89 -48.93 -28.11
C ALA A 917 7.59 -48.24 -29.45
N GLN A 918 7.96 -46.97 -29.62
CA GLN A 918 7.73 -46.23 -30.87
C GLN A 918 8.49 -46.81 -32.06
N LEU A 919 9.74 -47.24 -31.88
CA LEU A 919 10.58 -47.72 -32.97
C LEU A 919 10.33 -49.18 -33.34
N LEU A 920 10.07 -50.04 -32.35
CA LEU A 920 10.09 -51.50 -32.53
C LEU A 920 8.74 -52.17 -32.33
N LYS A 921 7.77 -51.50 -31.69
CA LYS A 921 6.48 -52.08 -31.31
C LYS A 921 5.27 -51.16 -31.51
N SER A 922 5.35 -50.15 -32.39
CA SER A 922 4.27 -49.17 -32.59
C SER A 922 2.90 -49.83 -32.86
N ASP A 923 2.91 -50.90 -33.66
CA ASP A 923 1.72 -51.61 -34.14
C ASP A 923 1.25 -52.72 -33.19
N GLN A 924 1.92 -52.94 -32.06
CA GLN A 924 1.56 -53.98 -31.09
C GLN A 924 0.66 -53.43 -29.97
N GLU A 925 -0.20 -54.28 -29.41
CA GLU A 925 -1.05 -53.91 -28.26
C GLU A 925 -0.22 -53.82 -26.96
N GLU A 926 0.75 -54.72 -26.78
CA GLU A 926 1.69 -54.76 -25.66
C GLU A 926 3.06 -54.26 -26.12
N ARG A 927 3.37 -53.00 -25.78
CA ARG A 927 4.54 -52.28 -26.30
C ARG A 927 5.69 -52.22 -25.31
N TRP A 928 5.43 -52.52 -24.04
CA TRP A 928 6.47 -52.50 -23.02
C TRP A 928 7.46 -53.67 -23.21
N ILE A 929 8.73 -53.43 -22.90
CA ILE A 929 9.76 -54.47 -22.91
C ILE A 929 9.71 -55.26 -21.60
N GLU A 930 9.74 -56.59 -21.72
CA GLU A 930 9.45 -57.50 -20.61
C GLU A 930 10.44 -57.34 -19.44
N ALA A 931 11.72 -57.07 -19.72
CA ALA A 931 12.72 -56.88 -18.68
C ALA A 931 12.41 -55.69 -17.76
N ILE A 932 12.05 -54.53 -18.33
CA ILE A 932 11.70 -53.32 -17.56
C ILE A 932 10.33 -53.46 -16.93
N LYS A 933 9.34 -54.02 -17.65
CA LYS A 933 8.01 -54.30 -17.09
C LYS A 933 8.10 -55.20 -15.86
N GLY A 934 8.92 -56.25 -15.93
CA GLY A 934 9.18 -57.15 -14.81
C GLY A 934 9.86 -56.45 -13.62
N ASP A 935 10.83 -55.56 -13.87
CA ASP A 935 11.46 -54.75 -12.81
C ASP A 935 10.45 -53.79 -12.15
N PHE A 936 9.63 -53.09 -12.93
CA PHE A 936 8.59 -52.20 -12.40
C PHE A 936 7.53 -52.98 -11.60
N ASP A 937 7.09 -54.15 -12.07
CA ASP A 937 6.12 -54.98 -11.33
C ASP A 937 6.68 -55.49 -9.99
N LYS A 938 7.98 -55.84 -9.96
CA LYS A 938 8.71 -56.16 -8.72
C LYS A 938 8.72 -54.95 -7.77
N ARG A 939 9.09 -53.76 -8.26
CA ARG A 939 9.19 -52.52 -7.46
C ARG A 939 7.85 -51.92 -7.03
N LEU A 940 6.73 -52.38 -7.59
CA LEU A 940 5.40 -52.06 -7.05
C LEU A 940 5.21 -52.54 -5.60
N ASP A 941 6.00 -53.50 -5.12
CA ASP A 941 6.13 -53.78 -3.68
C ASP A 941 7.08 -52.76 -3.01
N ARG A 942 6.54 -51.89 -2.15
CA ARG A 942 7.31 -50.86 -1.44
C ARG A 942 8.29 -51.40 -0.40
N LYS A 943 8.23 -52.70 -0.07
CA LYS A 943 9.30 -53.34 0.70
C LYS A 943 10.56 -53.54 -0.13
N ILE A 944 10.41 -53.65 -1.45
CA ILE A 944 11.53 -53.77 -2.38
C ILE A 944 11.99 -52.38 -2.81
N GLU A 945 11.06 -51.47 -3.12
CA GLU A 945 11.39 -50.09 -3.51
C GLU A 945 10.62 -49.08 -2.63
N PRO A 946 11.20 -48.66 -1.50
CA PRO A 946 10.56 -47.74 -0.55
C PRO A 946 10.72 -46.25 -0.93
N SER A 947 11.35 -45.92 -2.07
CA SER A 947 11.62 -44.52 -2.44
C SER A 947 10.36 -43.75 -2.86
N LEU A 948 10.30 -42.47 -2.49
CA LEU A 948 9.24 -41.56 -2.93
C LEU A 948 9.46 -41.14 -4.39
N GLU A 949 10.71 -41.09 -4.83
CA GLU A 949 11.12 -40.90 -6.22
C GLU A 949 10.33 -41.81 -7.15
N PHE A 950 10.36 -43.12 -6.90
CA PHE A 950 9.63 -44.08 -7.74
C PHE A 950 8.12 -43.81 -7.75
N SER A 951 7.56 -43.38 -6.63
CA SER A 951 6.12 -43.06 -6.53
C SER A 951 5.77 -41.83 -7.37
N VAL A 952 6.54 -40.74 -7.28
CA VAL A 952 6.34 -39.54 -8.10
C VAL A 952 6.47 -39.88 -9.59
N ILE A 953 7.49 -40.65 -9.99
CA ILE A 953 7.71 -41.06 -11.38
C ILE A 953 6.55 -41.89 -11.94
N LEU A 954 6.00 -42.81 -11.16
CA LEU A 954 4.82 -43.59 -11.56
C LEU A 954 3.60 -42.69 -11.87
N GLY A 955 3.43 -41.62 -11.09
CA GLY A 955 2.38 -40.61 -11.30
C GLY A 955 2.64 -39.71 -12.51
N GLU A 956 3.82 -39.09 -12.55
CA GLU A 956 4.29 -38.21 -13.64
C GLU A 956 4.13 -38.89 -15.00
N TYR A 957 4.57 -40.14 -15.10
CA TYR A 957 4.61 -40.89 -16.35
C TYR A 957 3.39 -41.79 -16.57
N LEU A 958 2.31 -41.66 -15.80
CA LEU A 958 1.13 -42.53 -15.90
C LEU A 958 0.60 -42.65 -17.34
N LYS A 959 0.58 -41.55 -18.09
CA LYS A 959 0.18 -41.53 -19.51
C LYS A 959 1.08 -42.41 -20.38
N TYR A 960 2.40 -42.39 -20.15
CA TYR A 960 3.35 -43.17 -20.93
C TYR A 960 3.25 -44.65 -20.56
N LEU A 961 3.12 -44.96 -19.26
CA LEU A 961 2.87 -46.33 -18.80
C LEU A 961 1.57 -46.91 -19.40
N PHE A 962 0.50 -46.10 -19.47
CA PHE A 962 -0.77 -46.50 -20.07
C PHE A 962 -0.66 -46.75 -21.58
N TYR A 963 0.18 -45.98 -22.28
CA TYR A 963 0.49 -46.21 -23.70
C TYR A 963 1.33 -47.48 -23.92
N LEU A 964 2.29 -47.74 -23.01
CA LEU A 964 3.18 -48.90 -23.05
C LEU A 964 2.42 -50.21 -22.81
N ASP A 965 1.57 -50.25 -21.78
CA ASP A 965 0.70 -51.39 -21.47
C ASP A 965 -0.54 -50.95 -20.68
N LYS A 966 -1.64 -50.74 -21.40
CA LYS A 966 -2.94 -50.36 -20.81
C LYS A 966 -3.46 -51.40 -19.81
N LYS A 967 -3.30 -52.71 -20.09
CA LYS A 967 -3.80 -53.79 -19.22
C LYS A 967 -3.04 -53.81 -17.91
N TRP A 968 -1.72 -53.65 -17.97
CA TRP A 968 -0.89 -53.58 -16.77
C TRP A 968 -1.27 -52.40 -15.87
N VAL A 969 -1.48 -51.20 -16.43
CA VAL A 969 -1.88 -50.03 -15.63
C VAL A 969 -3.24 -50.24 -14.98
N ILE A 970 -4.24 -50.77 -15.71
CA ILE A 970 -5.58 -51.05 -15.16
C ILE A 970 -5.49 -52.03 -13.99
N ASN A 971 -4.76 -53.14 -14.16
CA ASN A 971 -4.62 -54.17 -13.14
C ASN A 971 -3.83 -53.69 -11.91
N ASN A 972 -2.94 -52.72 -12.08
CA ASN A 972 -2.03 -52.25 -11.04
C ASN A 972 -2.34 -50.84 -10.53
N ILE A 973 -3.46 -50.20 -10.90
CA ILE A 973 -3.72 -48.80 -10.57
C ILE A 973 -3.67 -48.52 -9.06
N ASN A 974 -4.18 -49.45 -8.24
CA ASN A 974 -4.16 -49.34 -6.77
C ASN A 974 -2.80 -49.70 -6.14
N ARG A 975 -1.87 -50.29 -6.91
CA ARG A 975 -0.47 -50.52 -6.53
C ARG A 975 0.44 -49.38 -6.99
N ILE A 976 0.07 -48.70 -8.08
CA ILE A 976 0.67 -47.45 -8.54
C ILE A 976 0.35 -46.36 -7.50
N PHE A 977 -0.95 -46.18 -7.21
CA PHE A 977 -1.47 -45.26 -6.20
C PHE A 977 -1.90 -46.05 -4.95
N LEU A 978 -0.93 -46.35 -4.08
CA LEU A 978 -1.10 -47.21 -2.89
C LEU A 978 -2.09 -46.65 -1.86
N LYS A 979 -3.37 -47.01 -1.96
CA LYS A 979 -4.42 -46.44 -1.09
C LYS A 979 -4.17 -46.61 0.41
N ASP A 980 -3.48 -47.67 0.81
CA ASP A 980 -3.24 -48.00 2.21
C ASP A 980 -1.95 -47.32 2.77
N ASP A 981 -1.21 -46.60 1.93
CA ASP A 981 -0.02 -45.83 2.30
C ASP A 981 -0.15 -44.38 1.85
N ASP A 982 -0.49 -43.49 2.78
CA ASP A 982 -0.76 -42.08 2.47
C ASP A 982 0.46 -41.33 1.93
N ILE A 983 1.68 -41.69 2.35
CA ILE A 983 2.90 -40.99 1.93
C ILE A 983 3.18 -41.32 0.46
N HIS A 984 3.20 -42.61 0.11
CA HIS A 984 3.43 -43.05 -1.27
C HIS A 984 2.28 -42.69 -2.21
N TRP A 985 1.04 -42.77 -1.73
CA TRP A 985 -0.12 -42.36 -2.50
C TRP A 985 -0.08 -40.88 -2.83
N LYS A 986 0.19 -40.03 -1.83
CA LYS A 986 0.28 -38.57 -2.02
C LYS A 986 1.41 -38.23 -2.98
N ALA A 987 2.59 -38.83 -2.84
CA ALA A 987 3.71 -38.64 -3.76
C ALA A 987 3.33 -38.99 -5.22
N SER A 988 2.70 -40.15 -5.42
CA SER A 988 2.27 -40.59 -6.76
C SER A 988 1.21 -39.66 -7.35
N PHE A 989 0.22 -39.25 -6.56
CA PHE A 989 -0.85 -38.38 -7.05
C PHE A 989 -0.37 -36.95 -7.30
N THR A 990 0.56 -36.44 -6.50
CA THR A 990 1.28 -35.18 -6.74
C THR A 990 2.01 -35.23 -8.09
N GLY A 991 2.78 -36.29 -8.38
CA GLY A 991 3.45 -36.45 -9.67
C GLY A 991 2.47 -36.42 -10.86
N TYR A 992 1.33 -37.09 -10.73
CA TYR A 992 0.27 -37.07 -11.75
C TYR A 992 -0.33 -35.68 -11.95
N LEU A 993 -0.74 -34.99 -10.88
CA LEU A 993 -1.40 -33.69 -10.97
C LEU A 993 -0.46 -32.58 -11.45
N PHE A 994 0.82 -32.62 -11.06
CA PHE A 994 1.80 -31.61 -11.44
C PHE A 994 2.06 -31.58 -12.96
N TYR A 995 2.21 -32.77 -13.57
CA TYR A 995 2.60 -32.89 -15.00
C TYR A 995 1.44 -33.12 -15.97
N SER A 996 0.24 -33.48 -15.49
CA SER A 996 -0.91 -33.74 -16.35
C SER A 996 -1.62 -32.46 -16.80
N SER A 997 -1.02 -31.70 -17.71
CA SER A 997 -1.67 -30.51 -18.30
C SER A 997 -2.89 -30.85 -19.18
N THR A 998 -2.98 -32.08 -19.69
CA THR A 998 -4.09 -32.58 -20.51
C THR A 998 -4.78 -33.75 -19.83
N VAL A 999 -6.09 -33.65 -19.58
CA VAL A 999 -6.87 -34.70 -18.93
C VAL A 999 -7.35 -35.72 -19.95
N HIS A 1000 -6.78 -36.93 -19.89
CA HIS A 1000 -7.19 -38.05 -20.76
C HIS A 1000 -8.41 -38.75 -20.17
N LYS A 1001 -9.49 -38.87 -20.97
CA LYS A 1001 -10.77 -39.46 -20.54
C LYS A 1001 -10.60 -40.83 -19.88
N ASP A 1002 -9.89 -41.76 -20.51
CA ASP A 1002 -9.69 -43.12 -19.99
C ASP A 1002 -8.98 -43.15 -18.63
N ILE A 1003 -7.93 -42.34 -18.46
CA ILE A 1003 -7.16 -42.26 -17.21
C ILE A 1003 -7.99 -41.59 -16.12
N TYR A 1004 -8.74 -40.53 -16.48
CA TYR A 1004 -9.64 -39.84 -15.56
C TYR A 1004 -10.68 -40.80 -14.97
N PHE A 1005 -11.38 -41.55 -15.82
CA PHE A 1005 -12.36 -42.55 -15.38
C PHE A 1005 -11.71 -43.67 -14.57
N LEU A 1006 -10.54 -44.17 -14.99
CA LEU A 1006 -9.82 -45.20 -14.24
C LEU A 1006 -9.51 -44.74 -12.80
N LEU A 1007 -8.98 -43.54 -12.63
CA LEU A 1007 -8.65 -42.97 -11.32
C LEU A 1007 -9.91 -42.63 -10.49
N ARG A 1008 -10.97 -42.16 -11.15
CA ARG A 1008 -12.26 -41.82 -10.53
C ARG A 1008 -12.99 -43.05 -10.01
N GLU A 1009 -13.14 -44.08 -10.85
CA GLU A 1009 -13.81 -45.34 -10.51
C GLU A 1009 -13.06 -46.12 -9.43
N ASN A 1010 -11.73 -45.98 -9.39
CA ASN A 1010 -10.92 -46.48 -8.30
C ASN A 1010 -10.84 -45.50 -7.10
N GLY A 1011 -11.59 -44.40 -7.06
CA GLY A 1011 -11.70 -43.54 -5.88
C GLY A 1011 -10.47 -42.70 -5.53
N HIS A 1012 -9.47 -42.58 -6.41
CA HIS A 1012 -8.27 -41.76 -6.13
C HIS A 1012 -8.59 -40.27 -6.13
N TYR A 1013 -9.46 -39.79 -7.04
CA TYR A 1013 -9.94 -38.40 -6.99
C TYR A 1013 -10.72 -38.08 -5.70
N ILE A 1014 -11.50 -39.04 -5.18
CA ILE A 1014 -12.22 -38.85 -3.92
C ILE A 1014 -11.24 -38.73 -2.76
N LYS A 1015 -10.23 -39.59 -2.70
CA LYS A 1015 -9.16 -39.50 -1.70
C LYS A 1015 -8.41 -38.17 -1.81
N ALA A 1016 -8.15 -37.68 -3.02
CA ALA A 1016 -7.51 -36.38 -3.25
C ALA A 1016 -8.34 -35.20 -2.74
N LEU A 1017 -9.66 -35.22 -2.92
CA LEU A 1017 -10.55 -34.20 -2.35
C LEU A 1017 -10.58 -34.19 -0.81
N GLN A 1018 -10.13 -35.27 -0.17
CA GLN A 1018 -10.03 -35.43 1.29
C GLN A 1018 -8.60 -35.22 1.80
N THR A 1019 -7.64 -34.98 0.91
CA THR A 1019 -6.22 -34.84 1.25
C THR A 1019 -5.81 -33.39 1.17
N GLU A 1020 -5.12 -32.92 2.21
CA GLU A 1020 -4.45 -31.62 2.19
C GLU A 1020 -3.08 -31.76 1.52
N PHE A 1021 -2.90 -31.11 0.37
CA PHE A 1021 -1.61 -31.01 -0.31
C PHE A 1021 -0.84 -29.82 0.26
N SER A 1022 0.48 -29.97 0.44
CA SER A 1022 1.35 -28.91 0.95
C SER A 1022 1.58 -27.80 -0.08
N ASP A 1023 1.41 -28.12 -1.36
CA ASP A 1023 1.52 -27.19 -2.49
C ASP A 1023 0.11 -26.85 -3.00
N VAL A 1024 -0.22 -25.56 -2.95
CA VAL A 1024 -1.51 -25.01 -3.39
C VAL A 1024 -1.75 -25.30 -4.87
N HIS A 1025 -0.70 -25.31 -5.70
CA HIS A 1025 -0.83 -25.59 -7.13
C HIS A 1025 -1.32 -27.01 -7.42
N ILE A 1026 -1.02 -27.98 -6.55
CA ILE A 1026 -1.54 -29.34 -6.69
C ILE A 1026 -3.06 -29.37 -6.45
N THR A 1027 -3.53 -28.59 -5.49
CA THR A 1027 -4.98 -28.45 -5.22
C THR A 1027 -5.68 -27.77 -6.40
N GLU A 1028 -5.09 -26.72 -6.97
CA GLU A 1028 -5.60 -26.05 -8.17
C GLU A 1028 -5.68 -27.01 -9.37
N ARG A 1029 -4.64 -27.82 -9.60
CA ARG A 1029 -4.61 -28.85 -10.67
C ARG A 1029 -5.67 -29.93 -10.48
N LEU A 1030 -5.90 -30.38 -9.25
CA LEU A 1030 -6.98 -31.31 -8.93
C LEU A 1030 -8.34 -30.76 -9.33
N VAL A 1031 -8.62 -29.52 -8.95
CA VAL A 1031 -9.88 -28.84 -9.27
C VAL A 1031 -9.99 -28.61 -10.78
N GLN A 1032 -8.92 -28.19 -11.44
CA GLN A 1032 -8.86 -28.04 -12.90
C GLN A 1032 -9.24 -29.34 -13.62
N HIS A 1033 -8.72 -30.49 -13.19
CA HIS A 1033 -9.09 -31.78 -13.78
C HIS A 1033 -10.60 -32.04 -13.71
N ILE A 1034 -11.23 -31.69 -12.59
CA ILE A 1034 -12.65 -31.89 -12.35
C ILE A 1034 -13.50 -30.87 -13.13
N CYS A 1035 -13.06 -29.61 -13.24
CA CYS A 1035 -13.67 -28.61 -14.09
C CYS A 1035 -13.64 -29.02 -15.58
N ILE A 1036 -12.52 -29.59 -16.06
CA ILE A 1036 -12.43 -30.15 -17.41
C ILE A 1036 -13.44 -31.29 -17.59
N GLY A 1037 -13.57 -32.18 -16.60
CA GLY A 1037 -14.60 -33.24 -16.62
C GLY A 1037 -16.03 -32.69 -16.70
N TYR A 1038 -16.34 -31.59 -16.02
CA TYR A 1038 -17.65 -30.92 -16.11
C TYR A 1038 -17.87 -30.24 -17.47
N ILE A 1039 -16.85 -29.57 -18.01
CA ILE A 1039 -16.90 -28.98 -19.35
C ILE A 1039 -17.15 -30.10 -20.38
N GLU A 1040 -16.45 -31.23 -20.26
CA GLU A 1040 -16.51 -32.36 -21.17
C GLU A 1040 -17.72 -33.32 -21.00
N ASP A 1041 -18.70 -32.95 -20.17
CA ASP A 1041 -19.91 -33.75 -19.85
C ASP A 1041 -19.63 -35.11 -19.16
N TRP A 1042 -18.44 -35.29 -18.57
CA TRP A 1042 -18.10 -36.47 -17.77
C TRP A 1042 -18.62 -36.36 -16.33
N GLU A 1043 -18.82 -35.13 -15.86
CA GLU A 1043 -19.32 -34.81 -14.52
C GLU A 1043 -20.54 -33.89 -14.62
N LYS A 1044 -21.49 -34.02 -13.68
CA LYS A 1044 -22.73 -33.22 -13.64
C LYS A 1044 -22.96 -32.58 -12.27
N LEU A 1045 -23.62 -31.43 -12.27
CA LEU A 1045 -23.95 -30.67 -11.05
C LEU A 1045 -25.13 -31.26 -10.26
N ASP A 1046 -25.91 -32.18 -10.84
CA ASP A 1046 -27.10 -32.79 -10.26
C ASP A 1046 -26.92 -34.29 -9.97
N ASP A 1047 -25.71 -34.82 -10.14
CA ASP A 1047 -25.37 -36.21 -9.89
C ASP A 1047 -24.47 -36.33 -8.64
N SER A 1048 -24.97 -36.97 -7.58
CA SER A 1048 -24.22 -37.18 -6.34
C SER A 1048 -22.96 -38.04 -6.51
N ALA A 1049 -22.88 -38.84 -7.57
CA ALA A 1049 -21.67 -39.60 -7.88
C ALA A 1049 -20.57 -38.71 -8.48
N SER A 1050 -20.94 -37.57 -9.09
CA SER A 1050 -20.04 -36.70 -9.82
C SER A 1050 -19.06 -35.93 -8.93
N LEU A 1051 -17.82 -35.77 -9.40
CA LEU A 1051 -16.74 -35.12 -8.65
C LEU A 1051 -16.98 -33.60 -8.50
N ILE A 1052 -17.57 -32.95 -9.51
CA ILE A 1052 -17.90 -31.52 -9.43
C ILE A 1052 -18.97 -31.26 -8.35
N PHE A 1053 -20.00 -32.12 -8.27
CA PHE A 1053 -21.00 -32.06 -7.20
C PHE A 1053 -20.37 -32.24 -5.82
N LYS A 1054 -19.41 -33.16 -5.68
CA LYS A 1054 -18.71 -33.41 -4.42
C LYS A 1054 -17.82 -32.25 -3.98
N ILE A 1055 -17.10 -31.58 -4.89
CA ILE A 1055 -16.35 -30.36 -4.55
C ILE A 1055 -17.29 -29.31 -3.98
N ILE A 1056 -18.39 -29.05 -4.69
CA ILE A 1056 -19.38 -28.03 -4.36
C ILE A 1056 -20.03 -28.30 -2.99
N THR A 1057 -20.42 -29.55 -2.74
CA THR A 1057 -21.07 -29.95 -1.47
C THR A 1057 -20.11 -30.01 -0.29
N ASN A 1058 -18.81 -30.21 -0.51
CA ASN A 1058 -17.80 -30.20 0.56
C ASN A 1058 -17.56 -28.78 1.13
N ARG A 1059 -17.92 -27.73 0.39
CA ARG A 1059 -17.79 -26.32 0.83
C ARG A 1059 -16.37 -25.92 1.28
N ASN A 1060 -15.34 -26.58 0.75
CA ASN A 1060 -13.96 -26.20 1.00
C ASN A 1060 -13.62 -24.96 0.18
N ILE A 1061 -13.27 -23.85 0.85
CA ILE A 1061 -13.07 -22.56 0.20
C ILE A 1061 -11.92 -22.56 -0.82
N ASN A 1062 -10.83 -23.30 -0.56
CA ASN A 1062 -9.71 -23.41 -1.50
C ASN A 1062 -10.15 -24.09 -2.80
N HIS A 1063 -11.01 -25.13 -2.71
CA HIS A 1063 -11.56 -25.76 -3.90
C HIS A 1063 -12.54 -24.85 -4.65
N LEU A 1064 -13.42 -24.14 -3.94
CA LEU A 1064 -14.37 -23.20 -4.57
C LEU A 1064 -13.63 -22.05 -5.26
N SER A 1065 -12.62 -21.47 -4.60
CA SER A 1065 -11.75 -20.44 -5.16
C SER A 1065 -11.02 -20.94 -6.41
N ALA A 1066 -10.48 -22.16 -6.39
CA ALA A 1066 -9.85 -22.77 -7.56
C ALA A 1066 -10.82 -22.98 -8.74
N ILE A 1067 -12.11 -23.27 -8.49
CA ILE A 1067 -13.13 -23.30 -9.56
C ILE A 1067 -13.28 -21.90 -10.16
N VAL A 1068 -13.47 -20.88 -9.32
CA VAL A 1068 -13.65 -19.48 -9.76
C VAL A 1068 -12.45 -19.02 -10.58
N SER A 1069 -11.24 -19.28 -10.08
CA SER A 1069 -9.98 -18.89 -10.72
C SER A 1069 -9.78 -19.60 -12.06
N TYR A 1070 -10.03 -20.92 -12.13
CA TYR A 1070 -9.91 -21.68 -13.39
C TYR A 1070 -10.79 -21.13 -14.51
N PHE A 1071 -12.08 -20.90 -14.23
CA PHE A 1071 -13.00 -20.35 -15.23
C PHE A 1071 -12.68 -18.89 -15.56
N GLY A 1072 -12.26 -18.09 -14.57
CA GLY A 1072 -11.86 -16.69 -14.76
C GLY A 1072 -10.61 -16.50 -15.61
N MET A 1073 -9.76 -17.53 -15.77
CA MET A 1073 -8.59 -17.52 -16.65
C MET A 1073 -8.87 -18.04 -18.07
N LEU A 1074 -10.10 -18.43 -18.39
CA LEU A 1074 -10.44 -18.86 -19.74
C LEU A 1074 -10.42 -17.68 -20.72
N PRO A 1075 -10.04 -17.90 -21.99
CA PRO A 1075 -9.95 -16.82 -22.98
C PRO A 1075 -11.35 -16.29 -23.35
N ASP A 1076 -11.45 -14.99 -23.65
CA ASP A 1076 -12.69 -14.30 -24.05
C ASP A 1076 -13.48 -15.00 -25.18
N LYS A 1077 -12.77 -15.65 -26.11
CA LYS A 1077 -13.37 -16.44 -27.20
C LYS A 1077 -13.61 -17.88 -26.76
N LEU A 1078 -14.70 -18.09 -26.05
CA LEU A 1078 -15.16 -19.41 -25.61
C LEU A 1078 -15.88 -20.18 -26.73
N THR A 1079 -15.76 -21.50 -26.70
CA THR A 1079 -16.62 -22.38 -27.51
C THR A 1079 -18.05 -22.38 -26.97
N ASP A 1080 -19.05 -22.62 -27.83
CA ASP A 1080 -20.47 -22.70 -27.42
C ASP A 1080 -20.67 -23.68 -26.27
N LYS A 1081 -19.93 -24.80 -26.29
CA LYS A 1081 -19.93 -25.81 -25.22
C LYS A 1081 -19.57 -25.20 -23.86
N ILE A 1082 -18.49 -24.43 -23.76
CA ILE A 1082 -18.08 -23.81 -22.50
C ILE A 1082 -19.11 -22.75 -22.07
N LYS A 1083 -19.61 -21.92 -22.99
CA LYS A 1083 -20.62 -20.89 -22.68
C LYS A 1083 -21.85 -21.47 -21.99
N THR A 1084 -22.35 -22.63 -22.46
CA THR A 1084 -23.50 -23.30 -21.83
C THR A 1084 -23.23 -23.80 -20.40
N LYS A 1085 -21.97 -23.91 -19.98
CA LYS A 1085 -21.56 -24.44 -18.67
C LYS A 1085 -21.40 -23.37 -17.60
N ILE A 1086 -21.13 -22.12 -17.97
CA ILE A 1086 -20.82 -21.00 -17.06
C ILE A 1086 -22.00 -20.68 -16.15
N LYS A 1087 -23.16 -20.35 -16.72
CA LYS A 1087 -24.32 -19.88 -15.93
C LYS A 1087 -24.81 -20.92 -14.88
N PRO A 1088 -24.93 -22.23 -15.19
CA PRO A 1088 -25.32 -23.22 -14.20
C PRO A 1088 -24.36 -23.34 -13.00
N ILE A 1089 -23.04 -23.34 -13.25
CA ILE A 1089 -22.06 -23.46 -12.16
C ILE A 1089 -21.96 -22.13 -11.37
N TRP A 1090 -22.10 -20.98 -12.03
CA TRP A 1090 -22.15 -19.68 -11.37
C TRP A 1090 -23.31 -19.62 -10.37
N LYS A 1091 -24.51 -20.04 -10.78
CA LYS A 1091 -25.69 -20.09 -9.89
C LYS A 1091 -25.40 -20.85 -8.59
N VAL A 1092 -24.81 -22.05 -8.71
CA VAL A 1092 -24.52 -22.90 -7.56
C VAL A 1092 -23.45 -22.27 -6.66
N LEU A 1093 -22.40 -21.67 -7.24
CA LEU A 1093 -21.37 -20.98 -6.47
C LEU A 1093 -21.94 -19.76 -5.75
N PHE A 1094 -22.77 -18.96 -6.42
CA PHE A 1094 -23.44 -17.80 -5.82
C PHE A 1094 -24.29 -18.19 -4.60
N GLU A 1095 -25.18 -19.18 -4.76
CA GLU A 1095 -26.06 -19.65 -3.68
C GLU A 1095 -25.28 -20.20 -2.47
N LEU A 1096 -24.08 -20.76 -2.70
CA LEU A 1096 -23.22 -21.26 -1.64
C LEU A 1096 -22.42 -20.14 -0.95
N LEU A 1097 -21.77 -19.28 -1.73
CA LEU A 1097 -20.88 -18.25 -1.20
C LEU A 1097 -21.65 -17.20 -0.40
N MET A 1098 -22.87 -16.86 -0.83
CA MET A 1098 -23.75 -15.92 -0.12
C MET A 1098 -24.11 -16.39 1.30
N GLN A 1099 -24.12 -17.70 1.58
CA GLN A 1099 -24.42 -18.23 2.93
C GLN A 1099 -23.32 -17.92 3.97
N SER A 1100 -22.14 -17.45 3.54
CA SER A 1100 -20.98 -17.21 4.41
C SER A 1100 -20.27 -15.89 4.05
N GLU A 1101 -21.04 -14.90 3.57
CA GLU A 1101 -20.54 -13.58 3.17
C GLU A 1101 -19.83 -12.79 4.29
N GLY A 1102 -19.97 -13.19 5.55
CA GLY A 1102 -19.24 -12.61 6.69
C GLY A 1102 -17.77 -13.06 6.81
N ASN A 1103 -17.31 -14.03 5.99
CA ASN A 1103 -15.94 -14.54 6.02
C ASN A 1103 -15.09 -13.92 4.88
N LEU A 1104 -13.90 -13.40 5.21
CA LEU A 1104 -13.03 -12.71 4.26
C LEU A 1104 -12.60 -13.58 3.05
N GLU A 1105 -12.31 -14.87 3.25
CA GLU A 1105 -11.91 -15.75 2.14
C GLU A 1105 -13.07 -16.03 1.18
N TYR A 1106 -14.30 -16.04 1.69
CA TYR A 1106 -15.51 -16.09 0.88
C TYR A 1106 -15.71 -14.77 0.13
N GLN A 1107 -15.50 -13.62 0.76
CA GLN A 1107 -15.57 -12.30 0.11
C GLN A 1107 -14.55 -12.17 -1.04
N LYS A 1108 -13.31 -12.62 -0.85
CA LYS A 1108 -12.30 -12.70 -1.93
C LYS A 1108 -12.76 -13.57 -3.09
N THR A 1109 -13.34 -14.72 -2.79
CA THR A 1109 -13.87 -15.63 -3.82
C THR A 1109 -15.06 -15.01 -4.56
N ILE A 1110 -15.94 -14.31 -3.85
CA ILE A 1110 -17.08 -13.55 -4.42
C ILE A 1110 -16.58 -12.40 -5.31
N SER A 1111 -15.54 -11.67 -4.87
CA SER A 1111 -14.87 -10.65 -5.67
C SER A 1111 -14.34 -11.25 -6.98
N ASN A 1112 -13.66 -12.39 -6.93
CA ASN A 1112 -13.12 -13.06 -8.11
C ASN A 1112 -14.19 -13.54 -9.10
N LEU A 1113 -15.44 -13.78 -8.68
CA LEU A 1113 -16.54 -14.08 -9.60
C LEU A 1113 -16.84 -12.92 -10.56
N SER A 1114 -16.48 -11.68 -10.22
CA SER A 1114 -16.56 -10.54 -11.15
C SER A 1114 -15.81 -10.79 -12.47
N LYS A 1115 -14.73 -11.60 -12.43
CA LYS A 1115 -13.94 -11.97 -13.60
C LYS A 1115 -14.74 -12.71 -14.67
N TRP A 1116 -15.81 -13.38 -14.25
CA TRP A 1116 -16.68 -14.15 -15.15
C TRP A 1116 -17.58 -13.26 -16.02
N LEU A 1117 -17.64 -11.95 -15.76
CA LEU A 1117 -18.30 -10.98 -16.63
C LEU A 1117 -17.74 -10.99 -18.07
N SER A 1118 -16.46 -11.34 -18.23
CA SER A 1118 -15.81 -11.54 -19.54
C SER A 1118 -16.33 -12.77 -20.31
N LEU A 1119 -16.94 -13.74 -19.62
CA LEU A 1119 -17.35 -15.04 -20.17
C LEU A 1119 -18.80 -15.07 -20.67
N ILE A 1120 -19.54 -13.96 -20.53
CA ILE A 1120 -20.95 -13.83 -20.89
C ILE A 1120 -21.15 -12.73 -21.93
N ASP A 1121 -22.20 -12.87 -22.76
CA ASP A 1121 -22.47 -11.92 -23.85
C ASP A 1121 -23.35 -10.74 -23.44
N GLU A 1122 -24.26 -10.94 -22.47
CA GLU A 1122 -25.23 -9.96 -21.93
C GLU A 1122 -25.53 -10.24 -20.45
N ILE A 1123 -25.92 -9.20 -19.70
CA ILE A 1123 -26.33 -9.29 -18.29
C ILE A 1123 -27.86 -9.44 -18.21
N ASP A 1124 -28.34 -10.61 -17.77
CA ASP A 1124 -29.76 -10.81 -17.44
C ASP A 1124 -30.06 -10.60 -15.95
N GLU A 1125 -31.33 -10.69 -15.54
CA GLU A 1125 -31.76 -10.43 -14.15
C GLU A 1125 -31.06 -11.32 -13.11
N GLN A 1126 -30.72 -12.57 -13.45
CA GLN A 1126 -30.04 -13.45 -12.50
C GLN A 1126 -28.58 -13.04 -12.34
N ILE A 1127 -27.93 -12.73 -13.45
CA ILE A 1127 -26.52 -12.32 -13.47
C ILE A 1127 -26.36 -10.95 -12.80
N LEU A 1128 -27.32 -10.04 -12.98
CA LEU A 1128 -27.36 -8.74 -12.30
C LEU A 1128 -27.23 -8.90 -10.78
N GLU A 1129 -28.06 -9.74 -10.17
CA GLU A 1129 -28.04 -9.99 -8.73
C GLU A 1129 -26.70 -10.62 -8.27
N TRP A 1130 -26.13 -11.51 -9.09
CA TRP A 1130 -24.83 -12.12 -8.79
C TRP A 1130 -23.68 -11.10 -8.83
N LEU A 1131 -23.73 -10.19 -9.81
CA LEU A 1131 -22.73 -9.15 -9.97
C LEU A 1131 -22.86 -8.03 -8.94
N LYS A 1132 -24.08 -7.71 -8.47
CA LYS A 1132 -24.26 -6.81 -7.32
C LYS A 1132 -23.58 -7.35 -6.07
N LEU A 1133 -23.69 -8.66 -5.80
CA LEU A 1133 -22.96 -9.28 -4.70
C LEU A 1133 -21.44 -9.22 -4.90
N SER A 1134 -20.94 -9.44 -6.12
CA SER A 1134 -19.50 -9.27 -6.42
C SER A 1134 -19.04 -7.82 -6.26
N ALA A 1135 -19.84 -6.85 -6.71
CA ALA A 1135 -19.57 -5.42 -6.61
C ALA A 1135 -19.41 -4.96 -5.16
N LYS A 1136 -20.25 -5.48 -4.26
CA LYS A 1136 -20.18 -5.23 -2.81
C LYS A 1136 -18.84 -5.62 -2.17
N TYR A 1137 -18.19 -6.66 -2.69
CA TYR A 1137 -16.93 -7.18 -2.14
C TYR A 1137 -15.74 -6.98 -3.08
N ILE A 1138 -15.85 -6.12 -4.09
CA ILE A 1138 -14.88 -6.09 -5.19
C ILE A 1138 -13.44 -5.79 -4.74
N GLU A 1139 -13.29 -4.96 -3.71
CA GLU A 1139 -11.99 -4.60 -3.11
C GLU A 1139 -11.35 -5.72 -2.27
N ALA A 1140 -12.08 -6.78 -1.90
CA ALA A 1140 -11.55 -7.83 -1.03
C ALA A 1140 -10.33 -8.55 -1.64
N ASP A 1141 -10.22 -8.57 -2.97
CA ASP A 1141 -9.11 -9.15 -3.72
C ASP A 1141 -8.64 -8.21 -4.87
N PHE A 1142 -8.81 -6.89 -4.68
CA PHE A 1142 -8.32 -5.83 -5.58
C PHE A 1142 -8.75 -5.99 -7.06
N ASN A 1143 -10.00 -6.41 -7.32
CA ASN A 1143 -10.49 -6.70 -8.68
C ASN A 1143 -11.17 -5.50 -9.38
N THR A 1144 -11.15 -4.32 -8.76
CA THR A 1144 -11.95 -3.15 -9.17
C THR A 1144 -11.63 -2.68 -10.58
N ASP A 1145 -10.34 -2.52 -10.91
CA ASP A 1145 -9.92 -2.01 -12.23
C ASP A 1145 -10.38 -2.96 -13.36
N PHE A 1146 -10.15 -4.27 -13.18
CA PHE A 1146 -10.62 -5.29 -14.12
C PHE A 1146 -12.15 -5.28 -14.26
N PHE A 1147 -12.87 -5.08 -13.16
CA PHE A 1147 -14.33 -5.11 -13.16
C PHE A 1147 -14.93 -3.91 -13.90
N VAL A 1148 -14.37 -2.71 -13.71
CA VAL A 1148 -14.76 -1.50 -14.46
C VAL A 1148 -14.50 -1.69 -15.96
N GLU A 1149 -13.33 -2.19 -16.35
CA GLU A 1149 -13.03 -2.48 -17.77
C GLU A 1149 -14.03 -3.49 -18.37
N SER A 1150 -14.39 -4.51 -17.59
CA SER A 1150 -15.37 -5.52 -18.01
C SER A 1150 -16.78 -4.96 -18.12
N LEU A 1151 -17.21 -4.09 -17.19
CA LEU A 1151 -18.51 -3.42 -17.25
C LEU A 1151 -18.64 -2.52 -18.47
N LEU A 1152 -17.57 -1.81 -18.86
CA LEU A 1152 -17.57 -0.98 -20.07
C LEU A 1152 -17.91 -1.78 -21.33
N LYS A 1153 -17.41 -3.02 -21.46
CA LYS A 1153 -17.72 -3.92 -22.60
C LYS A 1153 -19.22 -4.28 -22.69
N HIS A 1154 -19.96 -4.16 -21.58
CA HIS A 1154 -21.40 -4.43 -21.50
C HIS A 1154 -22.27 -3.17 -21.47
N ALA A 1155 -21.69 -1.99 -21.21
CA ALA A 1155 -22.41 -0.74 -21.00
C ALA A 1155 -23.35 -0.38 -22.17
N ALA A 1156 -22.92 -0.56 -23.42
CA ALA A 1156 -23.75 -0.26 -24.59
C ALA A 1156 -24.87 -1.28 -24.84
N LYS A 1157 -24.74 -2.52 -24.32
CA LYS A 1157 -25.73 -3.59 -24.52
C LYS A 1157 -26.80 -3.61 -23.44
N THR A 1158 -26.39 -3.44 -22.19
CA THR A 1158 -27.28 -3.49 -21.01
C THR A 1158 -27.01 -2.30 -20.07
N PRO A 1159 -27.24 -1.05 -20.55
CA PRO A 1159 -26.84 0.16 -19.82
C PRO A 1159 -27.50 0.29 -18.45
N GLU A 1160 -28.82 0.04 -18.35
CA GLU A 1160 -29.57 0.08 -17.08
C GLU A 1160 -28.91 -0.77 -15.99
N LYS A 1161 -28.60 -2.04 -16.32
CA LYS A 1161 -27.99 -3.02 -15.42
C LYS A 1161 -26.55 -2.66 -15.05
N VAL A 1162 -25.78 -2.14 -15.99
CA VAL A 1162 -24.42 -1.66 -15.71
C VAL A 1162 -24.47 -0.49 -14.74
N GLY A 1163 -25.41 0.45 -14.92
CA GLY A 1163 -25.64 1.55 -13.98
C GLY A 1163 -25.98 1.05 -12.57
N GLU A 1164 -26.87 0.06 -12.45
CA GLU A 1164 -27.22 -0.55 -11.15
C GLU A 1164 -26.03 -1.22 -10.45
N ILE A 1165 -25.24 -2.02 -11.18
CA ILE A 1165 -24.06 -2.70 -10.61
C ILE A 1165 -23.02 -1.67 -10.16
N TYR A 1166 -22.79 -0.64 -10.97
CA TYR A 1166 -21.83 0.40 -10.66
C TYR A 1166 -22.25 1.20 -9.41
N LEU A 1167 -23.54 1.54 -9.30
CA LEU A 1167 -24.07 2.20 -8.11
C LEU A 1167 -23.96 1.33 -6.85
N GLU A 1168 -24.16 0.02 -6.95
CA GLU A 1168 -23.96 -0.91 -5.83
C GLU A 1168 -22.51 -0.84 -5.31
N MET A 1169 -21.53 -0.86 -6.21
CA MET A 1169 -20.11 -0.73 -5.88
C MET A 1169 -19.81 0.59 -5.13
N LEU A 1170 -20.34 1.71 -5.64
CA LEU A 1170 -20.13 3.02 -5.02
C LEU A 1170 -20.80 3.13 -3.64
N ASN A 1171 -22.02 2.58 -3.49
CA ASN A 1171 -22.78 2.59 -2.24
C ASN A 1171 -22.08 1.79 -1.13
N GLU A 1172 -21.32 0.76 -1.49
CA GLU A 1172 -20.48 -0.03 -0.58
C GLU A 1172 -19.12 0.64 -0.30
N GLY A 1173 -18.92 1.88 -0.76
CA GLY A 1173 -17.77 2.70 -0.44
C GLY A 1173 -16.56 2.50 -1.35
N THR A 1174 -16.72 1.78 -2.47
CA THR A 1174 -15.64 1.53 -3.43
C THR A 1174 -15.68 2.56 -4.55
N TYR A 1175 -14.64 3.38 -4.67
CA TYR A 1175 -14.53 4.46 -5.67
C TYR A 1175 -13.27 4.27 -6.54
N PRO A 1176 -13.37 3.54 -7.66
CA PRO A 1176 -12.24 3.38 -8.56
C PRO A 1176 -11.75 4.72 -9.12
N TYR A 1177 -10.44 4.89 -9.21
CA TYR A 1177 -9.78 6.12 -9.69
C TYR A 1177 -8.57 5.90 -10.62
N ASN A 1178 -8.14 4.65 -10.86
CA ASN A 1178 -6.99 4.37 -11.73
C ASN A 1178 -7.35 4.45 -13.23
N GLU A 1179 -8.58 4.10 -13.59
CA GLU A 1179 -9.07 3.98 -14.98
C GLU A 1179 -10.12 5.05 -15.31
N ILE A 1180 -9.79 6.33 -15.10
CA ILE A 1180 -10.71 7.48 -15.22
C ILE A 1180 -11.42 7.49 -16.58
N GLU A 1181 -10.71 7.17 -17.66
CA GLU A 1181 -11.24 7.17 -19.02
C GLU A 1181 -12.37 6.14 -19.19
N ASN A 1182 -12.22 4.93 -18.63
CA ASN A 1182 -13.25 3.89 -18.70
C ASN A 1182 -14.50 4.31 -17.92
N ILE A 1183 -14.32 4.94 -16.75
CA ILE A 1183 -15.43 5.42 -15.91
C ILE A 1183 -16.19 6.53 -16.65
N GLN A 1184 -15.47 7.49 -17.21
CA GLN A 1184 -16.05 8.57 -18.02
C GLN A 1184 -16.86 8.00 -19.20
N GLU A 1185 -16.35 6.98 -19.87
CA GLU A 1185 -17.03 6.37 -21.00
C GLU A 1185 -18.29 5.59 -20.60
N ILE A 1186 -18.25 4.83 -19.50
CA ILE A 1186 -19.46 4.18 -18.94
C ILE A 1186 -20.54 5.25 -18.69
N VAL A 1187 -20.17 6.35 -18.02
CA VAL A 1187 -21.12 7.43 -17.70
C VAL A 1187 -21.69 8.09 -18.96
N ARG A 1188 -20.89 8.33 -20.00
CA ARG A 1188 -21.39 8.84 -21.31
C ARG A 1188 -22.39 7.88 -21.93
N ILE A 1189 -22.06 6.59 -21.99
CA ILE A 1189 -22.95 5.56 -22.54
C ILE A 1189 -24.28 5.52 -21.79
N LEU A 1190 -24.27 5.67 -20.46
CA LEU A 1190 -25.50 5.74 -19.66
C LEU A 1190 -26.37 6.94 -20.05
N TYR A 1191 -25.80 8.15 -20.22
CA TYR A 1191 -26.55 9.31 -20.72
C TYR A 1191 -27.11 9.07 -22.13
N ASP A 1192 -26.27 8.60 -23.06
CA ASP A 1192 -26.63 8.36 -24.47
C ASP A 1192 -27.79 7.34 -24.62
N HIS A 1193 -27.94 6.43 -23.66
CA HIS A 1193 -28.99 5.40 -23.64
C HIS A 1193 -30.16 5.73 -22.70
N GLY A 1194 -30.32 7.00 -22.29
CA GLY A 1194 -31.46 7.47 -21.50
C GLY A 1194 -31.45 7.05 -20.03
N GLN A 1195 -30.32 6.55 -19.50
CA GLN A 1195 -30.13 6.18 -18.09
C GLN A 1195 -29.64 7.35 -17.25
N LYS A 1196 -30.25 8.53 -17.46
CA LYS A 1196 -29.84 9.81 -16.87
C LYS A 1196 -29.77 9.77 -15.35
N GLU A 1197 -30.79 9.21 -14.68
CA GLU A 1197 -30.82 9.15 -13.21
C GLU A 1197 -29.62 8.38 -12.63
N SER A 1198 -29.28 7.22 -13.21
CA SER A 1198 -28.11 6.43 -12.77
C SER A 1198 -26.80 7.17 -13.03
N ALA A 1199 -26.68 7.83 -14.18
CA ALA A 1199 -25.51 8.62 -14.53
C ALA A 1199 -25.32 9.83 -13.60
N ASP A 1200 -26.39 10.58 -13.31
CA ASP A 1200 -26.40 11.70 -12.36
C ASP A 1200 -25.98 11.24 -10.96
N ARG A 1201 -26.51 10.10 -10.48
CA ARG A 1201 -26.14 9.51 -9.18
C ARG A 1201 -24.66 9.14 -9.13
N ILE A 1202 -24.13 8.50 -10.17
CA ILE A 1202 -22.70 8.15 -10.24
C ILE A 1202 -21.85 9.41 -10.17
N CYS A 1203 -22.15 10.43 -10.98
CA CYS A 1203 -21.46 11.72 -10.94
C CYS A 1203 -21.47 12.32 -9.53
N ASN A 1204 -22.66 12.48 -8.95
CA ASN A 1204 -22.83 13.09 -7.63
C ASN A 1204 -22.12 12.31 -6.51
N LEU A 1205 -22.14 10.97 -6.55
CA LEU A 1205 -21.42 10.13 -5.59
C LEU A 1205 -19.90 10.32 -5.70
N TYR A 1206 -19.34 10.40 -6.91
CA TYR A 1206 -17.92 10.71 -7.12
C TYR A 1206 -17.57 12.12 -6.65
N GLY A 1207 -18.37 13.12 -7.02
CA GLY A 1207 -18.17 14.51 -6.60
C GLY A 1207 -18.22 14.67 -5.08
N ALA A 1208 -19.12 13.96 -4.40
CA ALA A 1208 -19.22 13.93 -2.94
C ALA A 1208 -17.98 13.30 -2.24
N LYS A 1209 -17.12 12.61 -3.00
CA LYS A 1209 -15.83 12.05 -2.56
C LYS A 1209 -14.62 12.82 -3.11
N ASP A 1210 -14.83 14.07 -3.54
CA ASP A 1210 -13.81 14.98 -4.08
C ASP A 1210 -13.24 14.57 -5.46
N PHE A 1211 -13.94 13.71 -6.20
CA PHE A 1211 -13.58 13.35 -7.56
C PHE A 1211 -14.37 14.18 -8.58
N ASP A 1212 -13.70 15.12 -9.24
CA ASP A 1212 -14.30 16.08 -10.17
C ASP A 1212 -14.15 15.72 -11.65
N PHE A 1213 -13.57 14.55 -11.98
CA PHE A 1213 -13.34 14.13 -13.36
C PHE A 1213 -14.63 13.85 -14.16
N LEU A 1214 -15.79 13.72 -13.49
CA LEU A 1214 -17.11 13.58 -14.14
C LEU A 1214 -17.88 14.92 -14.29
N LYS A 1215 -17.39 16.01 -13.70
CA LYS A 1215 -18.08 17.32 -13.69
C LYS A 1215 -18.50 17.77 -15.09
N THR A 1216 -17.56 17.81 -16.03
CA THR A 1216 -17.82 18.28 -17.40
C THR A 1216 -18.84 17.39 -18.13
N ILE A 1217 -18.84 16.08 -17.86
CA ILE A 1217 -19.81 15.15 -18.48
C ILE A 1217 -21.21 15.42 -17.94
N PHE A 1218 -21.34 15.61 -16.62
CA PHE A 1218 -22.60 15.98 -15.98
C PHE A 1218 -23.15 17.32 -16.53
N GLU A 1219 -22.32 18.36 -16.60
CA GLU A 1219 -22.72 19.69 -17.08
C GLU A 1219 -23.21 19.68 -18.53
N ASN A 1220 -22.60 18.89 -19.40
CA ASN A 1220 -22.99 18.77 -20.80
C ASN A 1220 -24.40 18.17 -20.97
N HIS A 1221 -24.78 17.20 -20.14
CA HIS A 1221 -26.07 16.50 -20.23
C HIS A 1221 -27.16 17.09 -19.33
N LYS A 1222 -26.81 18.08 -18.50
CA LYS A 1222 -27.78 18.83 -17.68
C LYS A 1222 -28.79 19.60 -18.53
N ASN A 1223 -28.35 20.20 -19.64
CA ASN A 1223 -29.12 21.16 -20.45
C ASN A 1223 -29.96 20.53 -21.58
N GLU A 1224 -29.93 19.21 -21.77
CA GLU A 1224 -30.65 18.56 -22.88
C GLU A 1224 -32.17 18.42 -22.63
N ASP A 1225 -32.66 18.77 -21.44
CA ASP A 1225 -34.09 18.73 -21.05
C ASP A 1225 -34.73 20.12 -20.81
N SER A 1226 -34.06 21.24 -21.16
CA SER A 1226 -34.63 22.60 -21.05
C SER A 1226 -35.51 23.01 -22.22
#